data_AF-E1UHK4-F1
#
_entry.id   AF-E1UHK4-F1
#
_cell.length_a   1.000
_cell.length_b   1.000
_cell.length_c   1.000
_cell.angle_alpha   90.00
_cell.angle_beta   90.00
_cell.angle_gamma   90.00
#
_symmetry.space_group_name_H-M   'P 1'
#
loop_
_entity.id
_entity.type
_entity.pdbx_description
1 polymer ?
#
loop_
_entity_poly.entity_id
_entity_poly.type
_entity_poly.pdbx_seq_one_letter_code
_entity_poly.pdbx_strand_id
1 'polypeptide(L)'
;MAVVLDAFISGLVRTLKDMAKEEVDLLLGVPGEIQKLQRTLRNIQSVLRDAEKRRIEDEAVNDWLMELKDVMYDADDVLDECRMEAEKWTPRESDPKRSTLCGFPIFACFREVKFRNEVGVKIKDLNGRLEEISARRSKLQLHVSAAEPRVVPRVSRITSPVMESDMVGERLEEDAEALVEQLTKQDPSKNVVVLATVGIGGIGKTTLAQKVFNDGKIKASFRTTIWVCVSQEFSETDLLGNIIEGVGRKYNREQSRSQLEPTVDGLLRGNKFLLVLDDVWDAQIWDDLLRNPLHGGAAGSRVLVTTRNVGIATQMKAALVHRMKQLPPEDGWSLLCKKATMNAEEERDAQDLKDTGMKIVEKCGGLPLAIKTIGGVLRDRGLNRSAWEEVLRSAAWSRTGLPDGVHEALYLSYQDLPSHLKQCFLYCALLREDHVFHMLPIVKLWIAEGFVEARGDVSLEETGEQYYIELLHRSLLQVQFSHSDDDHSKMHDLLRSLGHLLSRDESLFISDVQNEWRSGAAPMKLRRLSIVATETIDIRHLVSLTKRHESVRTLLVEGTRSNVEDIDDCLKNLVRLRVLHLKGNLMYTKIDILPHYIGNLIHLRYLNMSWSHITELPESICSLTNLQFLILTGCRQLTHIPQGIDGLVNLRTLDCESTRLKSLPYGIGRLKHLNELRGFVVNTGNGTCPLEVLGGLQELRHLSIWLERTWLEAQSGRDTSVLKGKQKLKNLHLHCSSTPTSDGHTEEQNGIIEKVLDVALHPPSSVGSLSLHNFFGLRYPSWMASASISSLLPNIRRLELIDCDHWPQLPPLGKLPSLEFLKIGGAHAVATIGPEFFGCEADATGHDQAQNSKRPSSSSSSSSSSSPSPPLFPSLRQLQLWNMSNLEVWDWVAEGFAMRRLDKLVLYNCPKLKSLPEGLIRQATCLTTLDMNNVCALKSIRGFPSLKELSIIGKSDLEIVTDLPALELLKLRKVGSCFPRWLEACPACFTSLQRLDVRGTTQLLRRCLQNGADWPMIKHFPIFSINDDQGNYINYIKHSGTFETNLVDDAAAAAEEEEEGEDINEL
;
A
#
# COMPACT_ATOMS: atom_id res chain seq x y z
N MET A 1 10.54 -23.78 -11.40
CA MET A 1 10.78 -24.77 -10.33
C MET A 1 12.26 -25.11 -10.22
N ALA A 2 12.93 -25.54 -11.28
CA ALA A 2 14.31 -25.99 -11.24
C ALA A 2 15.34 -24.91 -10.91
N VAL A 3 15.11 -23.64 -11.27
CA VAL A 3 16.02 -22.54 -10.91
C VAL A 3 15.95 -22.22 -9.41
N VAL A 4 14.78 -22.42 -8.79
CA VAL A 4 14.60 -22.37 -7.34
C VAL A 4 15.27 -23.58 -6.69
N LEU A 5 15.07 -24.78 -7.24
CA LEU A 5 15.76 -25.98 -6.80
C LEU A 5 17.28 -25.88 -6.95
N ASP A 6 17.78 -25.25 -8.00
CA ASP A 6 19.21 -25.07 -8.28
C ASP A 6 19.86 -24.12 -7.27
N ALA A 7 19.19 -22.99 -6.95
CA ALA A 7 19.63 -22.08 -5.89
C ALA A 7 19.57 -22.75 -4.51
N PHE A 8 18.47 -23.44 -4.22
CA PHE A 8 18.27 -24.20 -2.99
C PHE A 8 19.33 -25.29 -2.81
N ILE A 9 19.56 -26.10 -3.85
CA ILE A 9 20.57 -27.17 -3.89
C ILE A 9 21.97 -26.57 -3.78
N SER A 10 22.26 -25.45 -4.43
CA SER A 10 23.56 -24.78 -4.29
C SER A 10 23.82 -24.32 -2.85
N GLY A 11 22.80 -23.74 -2.20
CA GLY A 11 22.84 -23.34 -0.80
C GLY A 11 23.07 -24.54 0.12
N LEU A 12 22.31 -25.62 -0.08
CA LEU A 12 22.44 -26.87 0.65
C LEU A 12 23.81 -27.51 0.46
N VAL A 13 24.30 -27.63 -0.78
CA VAL A 13 25.61 -28.19 -1.13
C VAL A 13 26.76 -27.39 -0.53
N ARG A 14 26.63 -26.06 -0.44
CA ARG A 14 27.60 -25.20 0.25
C ARG A 14 27.62 -25.49 1.74
N THR A 15 26.46 -25.48 2.39
CA THR A 15 26.33 -25.79 3.82
C THR A 15 26.89 -27.19 4.13
N LEU A 16 26.53 -28.19 3.33
CA LEU A 16 27.03 -29.56 3.47
C LEU A 16 28.53 -29.66 3.18
N LYS A 17 29.11 -28.82 2.32
CA LYS A 17 30.56 -28.77 2.06
C LYS A 17 31.32 -28.34 3.30
N ASP A 18 30.79 -27.35 4.01
CA ASP A 18 31.39 -26.83 5.22
C ASP A 18 31.26 -27.88 6.34
N MET A 19 30.09 -28.51 6.49
CA MET A 19 29.89 -29.63 7.42
C MET A 19 30.80 -30.85 7.13
N ALA A 20 31.02 -31.19 5.85
CA ALA A 20 31.85 -32.32 5.45
C ALA A 20 33.35 -32.11 5.71
N LYS A 21 33.83 -30.87 5.64
CA LYS A 21 35.22 -30.51 6.01
C LYS A 21 35.51 -30.70 7.49
N GLU A 22 34.45 -30.72 8.30
CA GLU A 22 34.49 -30.70 9.75
C GLU A 22 34.12 -32.06 10.38
N GLU A 23 34.03 -33.14 9.58
CA GLU A 23 33.73 -34.50 10.06
C GLU A 23 32.40 -34.64 10.87
N VAL A 24 31.41 -33.80 10.53
CA VAL A 24 30.11 -33.76 11.22
C VAL A 24 29.33 -35.09 11.10
N ASP A 25 29.59 -35.89 10.09
CA ASP A 25 29.01 -37.23 9.90
C ASP A 25 29.44 -38.24 10.96
N LEU A 26 30.71 -38.17 11.42
CA LEU A 26 31.21 -38.90 12.58
C LEU A 26 30.53 -38.44 13.87
N LEU A 27 30.12 -37.17 13.94
CA LEU A 27 29.33 -36.61 15.03
C LEU A 27 27.82 -36.84 14.91
N LEU A 28 27.27 -37.24 13.77
CA LEU A 28 25.88 -37.74 13.67
C LEU A 28 25.78 -39.25 13.88
N GLY A 29 26.90 -39.98 13.81
CA GLY A 29 26.88 -41.45 13.84
C GLY A 29 26.48 -42.07 12.50
N VAL A 30 26.64 -41.30 11.42
CA VAL A 30 26.34 -41.71 10.04
C VAL A 30 27.52 -41.37 9.11
N PRO A 31 28.70 -41.99 9.33
CA PRO A 31 29.92 -41.66 8.58
C PRO A 31 29.71 -41.79 7.07
N GLY A 32 30.12 -40.78 6.32
CA GLY A 32 30.03 -40.71 4.87
C GLY A 32 28.68 -40.23 4.31
N GLU A 33 27.61 -40.18 5.12
CA GLU A 33 26.27 -39.81 4.62
C GLU A 33 26.19 -38.33 4.16
N ILE A 34 26.88 -37.39 4.81
CA ILE A 34 26.91 -35.98 4.39
C ILE A 34 27.59 -35.84 3.02
N GLN A 35 28.72 -36.52 2.82
CA GLN A 35 29.46 -36.50 1.56
C GLN A 35 28.68 -37.18 0.44
N LYS A 36 27.94 -38.25 0.78
CA LYS A 36 27.02 -38.94 -0.11
C LYS A 36 25.88 -38.02 -0.56
N LEU A 37 25.24 -37.33 0.39
CA LEU A 37 24.19 -36.33 0.12
C LEU A 37 24.68 -35.24 -0.82
N GLN A 38 25.86 -34.70 -0.52
CA GLN A 38 26.47 -33.67 -1.35
C GLN A 38 26.72 -34.15 -2.80
N ARG A 39 27.21 -35.38 -2.99
CA ARG A 39 27.46 -35.97 -4.32
C ARG A 39 26.16 -36.15 -5.09
N THR A 40 25.12 -36.71 -4.46
CA THR A 40 23.82 -36.94 -5.09
C THR A 40 23.17 -35.63 -5.52
N LEU A 41 23.20 -34.60 -4.67
CA LEU A 41 22.67 -33.27 -4.97
C LEU A 41 23.38 -32.61 -6.16
N ARG A 42 24.72 -32.67 -6.25
CA ARG A 42 25.46 -32.15 -7.41
C ARG A 42 25.10 -32.89 -8.71
N ASN A 43 24.89 -34.20 -8.63
CA ASN A 43 24.49 -34.99 -9.79
C ASN A 43 23.09 -34.59 -10.30
N ILE A 44 22.16 -34.35 -9.38
CA ILE A 44 20.81 -33.85 -9.69
C ILE A 44 20.89 -32.43 -10.27
N GLN A 45 21.71 -31.56 -9.66
CA GLN A 45 21.89 -30.19 -10.10
C GLN A 45 22.28 -30.07 -11.58
N SER A 46 23.12 -31.00 -12.07
CA SER A 46 23.60 -31.03 -13.46
C SER A 46 22.50 -31.18 -14.53
N VAL A 47 21.29 -31.62 -14.15
CA VAL A 47 20.16 -31.86 -15.07
C VAL A 47 18.93 -30.99 -14.83
N LEU A 48 18.92 -30.19 -13.76
CA LEU A 48 17.77 -29.36 -13.39
C LEU A 48 17.30 -28.42 -14.52
N ARG A 49 18.25 -27.84 -15.27
CA ARG A 49 17.92 -26.94 -16.38
C ARG A 49 17.19 -27.64 -17.53
N ASP A 50 17.58 -28.88 -17.84
CA ASP A 50 16.94 -29.69 -18.88
C ASP A 50 15.53 -30.12 -18.43
N ALA A 51 15.43 -30.58 -17.18
CA ALA A 51 14.16 -30.95 -16.57
C ALA A 51 13.15 -29.79 -16.54
N GLU A 52 13.57 -28.56 -16.22
CA GLU A 52 12.67 -27.39 -16.22
C GLU A 52 12.08 -27.09 -17.58
N LYS A 53 12.87 -27.22 -18.66
CA LYS A 53 12.41 -26.95 -20.02
C LYS A 53 11.31 -27.93 -20.41
N ARG A 54 11.43 -29.18 -19.97
CA ARG A 54 10.50 -30.27 -20.27
C ARG A 54 9.34 -30.38 -19.27
N ARG A 55 9.42 -29.70 -18.12
CA ARG A 55 8.49 -29.85 -16.97
C ARG A 55 7.02 -29.90 -17.37
N ILE A 56 6.57 -29.03 -18.27
CA ILE A 56 5.13 -28.92 -18.54
C ILE A 56 4.70 -29.73 -19.77
N GLU A 57 5.65 -30.14 -20.62
CA GLU A 57 5.38 -30.98 -21.81
C GLU A 57 5.52 -32.47 -21.53
N ASP A 58 6.29 -32.83 -20.50
CA ASP A 58 6.59 -34.20 -20.10
C ASP A 58 6.17 -34.41 -18.64
N GLU A 59 5.01 -35.05 -18.46
CA GLU A 59 4.40 -35.31 -17.15
C GLU A 59 5.33 -36.12 -16.23
N ALA A 60 6.08 -37.09 -16.78
CA ALA A 60 7.02 -37.90 -16.00
C ALA A 60 8.21 -37.06 -15.49
N VAL A 61 8.64 -36.06 -16.26
CA VAL A 61 9.66 -35.09 -15.81
C VAL A 61 9.08 -34.11 -14.79
N ASN A 62 7.81 -33.70 -14.93
CA ASN A 62 7.12 -32.91 -13.91
C ASN A 62 7.10 -33.63 -12.57
N ASP A 63 6.62 -34.88 -12.56
CA ASP A 63 6.51 -35.70 -11.36
C ASP A 63 7.87 -35.87 -10.69
N TRP A 64 8.91 -36.11 -11.49
CA TRP A 64 10.29 -36.19 -10.99
C TRP A 64 10.75 -34.88 -10.33
N LEU A 65 10.44 -33.72 -10.91
CA LEU A 65 10.76 -32.41 -10.32
C LEU A 65 9.96 -32.12 -9.05
N MET A 66 8.68 -32.52 -9.01
CA MET A 66 7.82 -32.37 -7.84
C MET A 66 8.33 -33.19 -6.66
N GLU A 67 8.64 -34.47 -6.89
CA GLU A 67 9.22 -35.35 -5.87
C GLU A 67 10.56 -34.81 -5.35
N LEU A 68 11.42 -34.33 -6.26
CA LEU A 68 12.68 -33.70 -5.86
C LEU A 68 12.45 -32.48 -4.98
N LYS A 69 11.50 -31.61 -5.35
CA LYS A 69 11.16 -30.43 -4.57
C LYS A 69 10.62 -30.77 -3.19
N ASP A 70 9.83 -31.83 -3.07
CA ASP A 70 9.36 -32.31 -1.78
C ASP A 70 10.49 -32.76 -0.87
N VAL A 71 11.44 -33.54 -1.41
CA VAL A 71 12.62 -33.95 -0.63
C VAL A 71 13.47 -32.74 -0.24
N MET A 72 13.55 -31.73 -1.11
CA MET A 72 14.27 -30.49 -0.81
C MET A 72 13.63 -29.72 0.35
N TYR A 73 12.30 -29.69 0.42
CA TYR A 73 11.61 -29.13 1.58
C TYR A 73 11.95 -29.90 2.86
N ASP A 74 11.87 -31.23 2.84
CA ASP A 74 12.21 -32.03 4.02
C ASP A 74 13.68 -31.80 4.46
N ALA A 75 14.61 -31.66 3.51
CA ALA A 75 16.00 -31.33 3.78
C ALA A 75 16.18 -29.93 4.40
N ASP A 76 15.41 -28.94 3.92
CA ASP A 76 15.37 -27.58 4.49
C ASP A 76 14.95 -27.61 5.96
N ASP A 77 13.93 -28.39 6.28
CA ASP A 77 13.41 -28.46 7.65
C ASP A 77 14.40 -29.17 8.58
N VAL A 78 15.10 -30.21 8.11
CA VAL A 78 16.19 -30.84 8.88
C VAL A 78 17.35 -29.89 9.12
N LEU A 79 17.71 -29.05 8.14
CA LEU A 79 18.73 -28.02 8.33
C LEU A 79 18.31 -26.98 9.35
N ASP A 80 17.03 -26.58 9.33
CA ASP A 80 16.45 -25.63 10.27
C ASP A 80 16.52 -26.20 11.70
N GLU A 81 16.12 -27.46 11.89
CA GLU A 81 16.25 -28.17 13.18
C GLU A 81 17.71 -28.22 13.66
N CYS A 82 18.66 -28.53 12.78
CA CYS A 82 20.09 -28.50 13.11
C CYS A 82 20.52 -27.11 13.58
N ARG A 83 20.15 -26.04 12.86
CA ARG A 83 20.51 -24.67 13.20
C ARG A 83 19.97 -24.28 14.58
N MET A 84 18.72 -24.61 14.87
CA MET A 84 18.10 -24.33 16.16
C MET A 84 18.85 -24.99 17.31
N GLU A 85 19.24 -26.25 17.15
CA GLU A 85 20.00 -26.95 18.19
C GLU A 85 21.40 -26.33 18.33
N ALA A 86 21.99 -25.81 17.26
CA ALA A 86 23.28 -25.08 17.31
C ALA A 86 23.22 -23.88 18.26
N GLU A 87 22.15 -23.09 18.10
CA GLU A 87 21.94 -21.81 18.80
C GLU A 87 21.73 -21.99 20.31
N LYS A 88 21.20 -23.15 20.76
CA LYS A 88 21.07 -23.46 22.20
C LYS A 88 22.40 -23.54 22.93
N TRP A 89 23.47 -23.92 22.22
CA TRP A 89 24.76 -24.25 22.80
C TRP A 89 25.87 -23.26 22.44
N THR A 90 25.57 -22.23 21.65
CA THR A 90 26.44 -21.06 21.50
C THR A 90 26.48 -20.27 22.82
N PRO A 91 27.66 -20.04 23.42
CA PRO A 91 27.77 -19.36 24.71
C PRO A 91 27.13 -17.98 24.67
N ARG A 92 26.32 -17.64 25.69
CA ARG A 92 25.85 -16.26 25.86
C ARG A 92 27.05 -15.43 26.35
N GLU A 93 27.17 -14.17 25.92
CA GLU A 93 28.28 -13.28 26.32
C GLU A 93 28.41 -13.09 27.85
N SER A 94 27.38 -13.48 28.61
CA SER A 94 27.32 -13.50 30.08
C SER A 94 27.87 -14.77 30.75
N ASP A 95 28.23 -15.82 30.00
CA ASP A 95 28.74 -17.06 30.58
C ASP A 95 30.25 -16.98 30.90
N PRO A 96 30.72 -17.48 32.07
CA PRO A 96 32.14 -17.50 32.39
C PRO A 96 32.89 -18.33 31.35
N LYS A 97 33.94 -17.74 30.76
CA LYS A 97 34.79 -18.31 29.69
C LYS A 97 35.14 -19.77 29.97
N ARG A 98 34.36 -20.70 29.43
CA ARG A 98 34.76 -22.11 29.28
C ARG A 98 35.61 -22.20 28.02
N SER A 99 36.73 -22.91 28.14
CA SER A 99 37.76 -23.06 27.11
C SER A 99 37.15 -23.41 25.75
N THR A 100 37.41 -22.55 24.78
CA THR A 100 37.05 -22.67 23.37
C THR A 100 37.80 -23.82 22.71
N LEU A 101 37.06 -24.90 22.44
CA LEU A 101 37.35 -25.82 21.36
C LEU A 101 36.13 -25.80 20.44
N CYS A 102 36.37 -25.37 19.19
CA CYS A 102 35.47 -25.26 18.04
C CYS A 102 34.88 -23.86 17.77
N GLY A 103 35.40 -23.22 16.71
CA GLY A 103 35.01 -21.90 16.23
C GLY A 103 33.83 -21.88 15.25
N PHE A 104 32.91 -22.85 15.32
CA PHE A 104 31.70 -22.89 14.48
C PHE A 104 30.46 -23.35 15.29
N PRO A 105 29.27 -22.74 15.10
CA PRO A 105 28.06 -23.04 15.88
C PRO A 105 27.54 -24.48 15.76
N ILE A 106 27.77 -25.17 14.65
CA ILE A 106 27.12 -26.46 14.30
C ILE A 106 27.59 -27.63 15.20
N PHE A 107 28.78 -27.57 15.78
CA PHE A 107 29.25 -28.60 16.74
C PHE A 107 28.44 -28.60 18.04
N ALA A 108 27.84 -27.47 18.35
CA ALA A 108 27.06 -27.29 19.54
C ALA A 108 25.75 -28.12 19.47
N CYS A 109 25.21 -28.35 18.26
CA CYS A 109 24.00 -29.14 17.98
C CYS A 109 24.05 -30.59 18.51
N PHE A 110 25.23 -31.22 18.50
CA PHE A 110 25.35 -32.68 18.66
C PHE A 110 25.81 -33.10 20.05
N ARG A 111 25.68 -32.19 21.02
CA ARG A 111 25.98 -32.48 22.44
C ARG A 111 24.97 -33.46 23.04
N GLU A 112 23.72 -33.44 22.57
CA GLU A 112 22.69 -34.38 23.01
C GLU A 112 22.64 -35.62 22.09
N VAL A 113 22.95 -36.79 22.67
CA VAL A 113 23.07 -38.06 21.93
C VAL A 113 21.76 -38.45 21.23
N LYS A 114 20.61 -38.13 21.84
CA LYS A 114 19.29 -38.45 21.29
C LYS A 114 19.00 -37.64 20.02
N PHE A 115 19.16 -36.31 20.07
CA PHE A 115 18.98 -35.42 18.92
C PHE A 115 19.92 -35.77 17.76
N ARG A 116 21.20 -36.01 18.08
CA ARG A 116 22.21 -36.48 17.13
C ARG A 116 21.73 -37.70 16.35
N ASN A 117 21.27 -38.74 17.04
CA ASN A 117 20.83 -39.97 16.39
C ASN A 117 19.58 -39.75 15.53
N GLU A 118 18.63 -38.91 16.00
CA GLU A 118 17.43 -38.56 15.24
C GLU A 118 17.76 -37.84 13.92
N VAL A 119 18.64 -36.83 13.95
CA VAL A 119 19.10 -36.13 12.75
C VAL A 119 19.87 -37.06 11.82
N GLY A 120 20.74 -37.92 12.35
CA GLY A 120 21.48 -38.92 11.57
C GLY A 120 20.55 -39.85 10.78
N VAL A 121 19.47 -40.32 11.42
CA VAL A 121 18.43 -41.15 10.76
C VAL A 121 17.72 -40.36 9.67
N LYS A 122 17.32 -39.10 9.92
CA LYS A 122 16.68 -38.24 8.91
C LYS A 122 17.59 -37.99 7.70
N ILE A 123 18.88 -37.74 7.91
CA ILE A 123 19.85 -37.57 6.80
C ILE A 123 19.99 -38.84 5.97
N LYS A 124 20.01 -40.02 6.62
CA LYS A 124 20.09 -41.31 5.92
C LYS A 124 18.84 -41.59 5.07
N ASP A 125 17.66 -41.26 5.59
CA ASP A 125 16.39 -41.34 4.85
C ASP A 125 16.39 -40.42 3.62
N LEU A 126 16.79 -39.15 3.80
CA LEU A 126 16.93 -38.18 2.72
C LEU A 126 17.86 -38.69 1.60
N ASN A 127 18.98 -39.30 1.97
CA ASN A 127 19.91 -39.90 1.02
C ASN A 127 19.27 -41.03 0.22
N GLY A 128 18.56 -41.96 0.88
CA GLY A 128 17.87 -43.06 0.19
C GLY A 128 16.87 -42.55 -0.84
N ARG A 129 16.01 -41.61 -0.45
CA ARG A 129 15.00 -40.99 -1.34
C ARG A 129 15.64 -40.24 -2.52
N LEU A 130 16.73 -39.49 -2.28
CA LEU A 130 17.44 -38.78 -3.35
C LEU A 130 18.16 -39.72 -4.31
N GLU A 131 18.65 -40.87 -3.85
CA GLU A 131 19.24 -41.89 -4.71
C GLU A 131 18.20 -42.51 -5.64
N GLU A 132 17.00 -42.81 -5.14
CA GLU A 132 15.89 -43.31 -5.97
C GLU A 132 15.46 -42.30 -7.04
N ILE A 133 15.36 -41.01 -6.69
CA ILE A 133 15.10 -39.92 -7.63
C ILE A 133 16.22 -39.83 -8.66
N SER A 134 17.48 -39.82 -8.21
CA SER A 134 18.66 -39.75 -9.07
C SER A 134 18.75 -40.95 -10.04
N ALA A 135 18.39 -42.15 -9.59
CA ALA A 135 18.43 -43.37 -10.40
C ALA A 135 17.42 -43.36 -11.57
N ARG A 136 16.26 -42.70 -11.42
CA ARG A 136 15.26 -42.55 -12.49
C ARG A 136 15.68 -41.61 -13.63
N ARG A 137 16.72 -40.79 -13.41
CA ARG A 137 17.27 -39.87 -14.42
C ARG A 137 17.58 -40.53 -15.76
N SER A 138 18.19 -41.72 -15.74
CA SER A 138 18.58 -42.43 -16.97
C SER A 138 17.37 -42.89 -17.79
N LYS A 139 16.26 -43.22 -17.13
CA LYS A 139 15.00 -43.62 -17.77
C LYS A 139 14.29 -42.43 -18.43
N LEU A 140 14.43 -41.23 -17.85
CA LEU A 140 13.84 -39.97 -18.36
C LEU A 140 14.70 -39.29 -19.46
N GLN A 141 15.89 -39.84 -19.74
CA GLN A 141 16.84 -39.31 -20.72
C GLN A 141 17.19 -37.83 -20.46
N LEU A 142 17.39 -37.45 -19.19
CA LEU A 142 17.77 -36.08 -18.83
C LEU A 142 19.26 -35.84 -19.09
N HIS A 143 19.57 -34.81 -19.88
CA HIS A 143 20.92 -34.51 -20.34
C HIS A 143 21.62 -33.45 -19.51
N VAL A 144 22.96 -33.55 -19.40
CA VAL A 144 23.77 -32.52 -18.74
C VAL A 144 23.78 -31.29 -19.63
N SER A 145 23.28 -30.16 -19.12
CA SER A 145 23.35 -28.89 -19.83
C SER A 145 24.72 -28.24 -19.64
N ALA A 146 25.37 -27.82 -20.72
CA ALA A 146 26.59 -27.01 -20.64
C ALA A 146 26.29 -25.70 -19.87
N ALA A 147 27.15 -25.37 -18.90
CA ALA A 147 26.99 -24.16 -18.09
C ALA A 147 27.51 -22.94 -18.85
N GLU A 148 26.63 -22.08 -19.32
CA GLU A 148 27.00 -20.67 -19.49
C GLU A 148 26.78 -19.95 -18.15
N PRO A 149 27.82 -19.29 -17.61
CA PRO A 149 27.71 -18.50 -16.39
C PRO A 149 26.88 -17.25 -16.72
N ARG A 150 25.57 -17.30 -16.45
CA ARG A 150 24.81 -16.06 -16.30
C ARG A 150 25.31 -15.39 -15.03
N VAL A 151 26.13 -14.36 -15.20
CA VAL A 151 26.47 -13.40 -14.16
C VAL A 151 25.15 -12.91 -13.59
N VAL A 152 24.86 -13.24 -12.32
CA VAL A 152 23.78 -12.59 -11.58
C VAL A 152 24.08 -11.10 -11.68
N PRO A 153 23.24 -10.29 -12.35
CA PRO A 153 23.50 -8.87 -12.44
C PRO A 153 23.65 -8.35 -11.01
N ARG A 154 24.74 -7.61 -10.75
CA ARG A 154 24.78 -6.73 -9.59
C ARG A 154 23.52 -5.88 -9.69
N VAL A 155 22.63 -5.96 -8.69
CA VAL A 155 21.47 -5.09 -8.54
C VAL A 155 21.95 -3.67 -8.86
N SER A 156 21.54 -3.17 -10.02
CA SER A 156 21.97 -1.87 -10.49
C SER A 156 21.30 -0.81 -9.62
N ARG A 157 21.94 0.35 -9.55
CA ARG A 157 21.67 1.41 -8.57
C ARG A 157 20.18 1.75 -8.49
N ILE A 158 19.71 1.87 -7.24
CA ILE A 158 18.41 2.40 -6.83
C ILE A 158 18.08 3.64 -7.68
N THR A 159 17.00 3.56 -8.44
CA THR A 159 16.40 4.69 -9.15
C THR A 159 15.04 5.00 -8.54
N SER A 160 14.68 6.29 -8.59
CA SER A 160 13.44 6.84 -8.03
C SER A 160 12.19 6.15 -8.58
N PRO A 161 11.07 6.12 -7.83
CA PRO A 161 9.80 5.62 -8.34
C PRO A 161 9.43 6.35 -9.64
N VAL A 162 9.20 5.59 -10.71
CA VAL A 162 8.86 6.13 -12.02
C VAL A 162 7.45 6.71 -11.99
N MET A 163 7.34 7.93 -12.52
CA MET A 163 6.18 8.81 -12.61
C MET A 163 5.19 8.38 -13.72
N GLU A 164 3.93 8.79 -13.62
CA GLU A 164 2.79 8.54 -14.55
C GLU A 164 3.04 8.92 -16.04
N SER A 165 3.84 8.15 -16.78
CA SER A 165 4.08 8.39 -18.23
C SER A 165 3.88 7.14 -19.12
N ASP A 166 3.22 6.10 -18.60
CA ASP A 166 3.03 4.82 -19.29
C ASP A 166 1.80 4.73 -20.20
N MET A 167 1.08 5.83 -20.40
CA MET A 167 -0.02 5.90 -21.37
C MET A 167 0.56 6.37 -22.71
N VAL A 168 0.44 5.53 -23.73
CA VAL A 168 0.94 5.80 -25.08
C VAL A 168 -0.17 5.48 -26.08
N GLY A 169 -0.40 6.40 -27.03
CA GLY A 169 -1.22 6.18 -28.22
C GLY A 169 -2.36 7.19 -28.34
N GLU A 170 -2.41 7.91 -29.46
CA GLU A 170 -3.52 8.79 -29.88
C GLU A 170 -4.85 8.01 -29.91
N ARG A 171 -4.81 6.71 -30.21
CA ARG A 171 -6.00 5.84 -30.26
C ARG A 171 -6.68 5.62 -28.92
N LEU A 172 -5.91 5.50 -27.82
CA LEU A 172 -6.52 5.34 -26.50
C LEU A 172 -7.28 6.63 -26.12
N GLU A 173 -6.79 7.78 -26.59
CA GLU A 173 -7.47 9.08 -26.45
C GLU A 173 -8.73 9.13 -27.29
N GLU A 174 -8.65 8.76 -28.57
CA GLU A 174 -9.82 8.68 -29.46
C GLU A 174 -10.90 7.72 -28.92
N ASP A 175 -10.53 6.51 -28.47
CA ASP A 175 -11.46 5.53 -27.92
C ASP A 175 -12.08 6.02 -26.60
N ALA A 176 -11.30 6.70 -25.76
CA ALA A 176 -11.82 7.31 -24.53
C ALA A 176 -12.80 8.43 -24.85
N GLU A 177 -12.44 9.36 -25.74
CA GLU A 177 -13.30 10.44 -26.19
C GLU A 177 -14.60 9.92 -26.80
N ALA A 178 -14.52 8.91 -27.65
CA ALA A 178 -15.70 8.28 -28.25
C ALA A 178 -16.60 7.63 -27.19
N LEU A 179 -16.05 6.92 -26.21
CA LEU A 179 -16.84 6.34 -25.11
C LEU A 179 -17.45 7.43 -24.22
N VAL A 180 -16.71 8.49 -23.93
CA VAL A 180 -17.20 9.66 -23.19
C VAL A 180 -18.39 10.27 -23.93
N GLU A 181 -18.30 10.48 -25.24
CA GLU A 181 -19.42 10.98 -26.04
C GLU A 181 -20.64 10.05 -25.97
N GLN A 182 -20.45 8.73 -26.07
CA GLN A 182 -21.57 7.78 -26.02
C GLN A 182 -22.21 7.71 -24.64
N LEU A 183 -21.42 7.74 -23.57
CA LEU A 183 -21.92 7.76 -22.20
C LEU A 183 -22.72 9.04 -21.93
N THR A 184 -22.28 10.17 -22.47
CA THR A 184 -22.89 11.49 -22.22
C THR A 184 -24.08 11.84 -23.14
N LYS A 185 -24.34 11.05 -24.19
CA LYS A 185 -25.55 11.21 -25.03
C LYS A 185 -26.84 11.06 -24.23
N GLN A 186 -27.81 11.93 -24.49
CA GLN A 186 -29.15 11.81 -23.93
C GLN A 186 -29.96 10.74 -24.68
N ASP A 187 -30.54 9.80 -23.93
CA ASP A 187 -31.50 8.82 -24.44
C ASP A 187 -32.71 8.82 -23.50
N PRO A 188 -33.83 9.46 -23.88
CA PRO A 188 -35.03 9.53 -23.05
C PRO A 188 -35.85 8.22 -23.05
N SER A 189 -35.47 7.20 -23.85
CA SER A 189 -36.25 5.97 -23.98
C SER A 189 -36.00 4.93 -22.88
N LYS A 190 -34.89 5.05 -22.13
CA LYS A 190 -34.51 4.14 -21.04
C LYS A 190 -33.87 4.88 -19.87
N ASN A 191 -34.33 4.56 -18.66
CA ASN A 191 -33.79 5.14 -17.42
C ASN A 191 -32.31 4.80 -17.20
N VAL A 192 -31.94 3.52 -17.35
CA VAL A 192 -30.56 3.04 -17.21
C VAL A 192 -30.13 2.31 -18.47
N VAL A 193 -28.97 2.69 -19.01
CA VAL A 193 -28.39 2.07 -20.21
C VAL A 193 -27.04 1.43 -19.87
N VAL A 194 -26.89 0.16 -20.23
CA VAL A 194 -25.63 -0.58 -20.08
C VAL A 194 -24.79 -0.39 -21.34
N LEU A 195 -23.53 -0.02 -21.17
CA LEU A 195 -22.49 -0.04 -22.21
C LEU A 195 -21.42 -1.03 -21.77
N ALA A 196 -20.79 -1.70 -22.73
CA ALA A 196 -19.75 -2.67 -22.44
C ALA A 196 -18.47 -2.40 -23.24
N THR A 197 -17.33 -2.48 -22.57
CA THR A 197 -16.01 -2.55 -23.18
C THR A 197 -15.53 -3.99 -23.12
N VAL A 198 -15.34 -4.61 -24.29
CA VAL A 198 -15.01 -6.02 -24.43
C VAL A 198 -13.63 -6.18 -25.05
N GLY A 199 -12.84 -7.09 -24.49
CA GLY A 199 -11.53 -7.42 -25.03
C GLY A 199 -10.79 -8.45 -24.18
N ILE A 200 -9.80 -9.09 -24.79
CA ILE A 200 -8.98 -10.11 -24.14
C ILE A 200 -8.22 -9.55 -22.91
N GLY A 201 -7.74 -10.43 -22.04
CA GLY A 201 -7.02 -10.01 -20.84
C GLY A 201 -5.76 -9.20 -21.16
N GLY A 202 -5.41 -8.23 -20.33
CA GLY A 202 -4.20 -7.41 -20.51
C GLY A 202 -4.24 -6.41 -21.68
N ILE A 203 -5.36 -6.29 -22.40
CA ILE A 203 -5.55 -5.35 -23.52
C ILE A 203 -5.70 -3.88 -23.09
N GLY A 204 -5.95 -3.60 -21.80
CA GLY A 204 -6.12 -2.25 -21.27
C GLY A 204 -7.58 -1.78 -21.06
N LYS A 205 -8.55 -2.69 -20.91
CA LYS A 205 -9.96 -2.34 -20.64
C LYS A 205 -10.12 -1.44 -19.41
N THR A 206 -9.59 -1.88 -18.27
CA THR A 206 -9.57 -1.12 -17.01
C THR A 206 -8.90 0.23 -17.19
N THR A 207 -7.81 0.30 -17.95
CA THR A 207 -7.11 1.57 -18.25
C THR A 207 -7.99 2.53 -19.05
N LEU A 208 -8.67 2.06 -20.09
CA LEU A 208 -9.62 2.86 -20.85
C LEU A 208 -10.79 3.31 -19.97
N ALA A 209 -11.37 2.39 -19.20
CA ALA A 209 -12.45 2.71 -18.27
C ALA A 209 -12.03 3.72 -17.20
N GLN A 210 -10.82 3.62 -16.65
CA GLN A 210 -10.26 4.60 -15.69
C GLN A 210 -10.07 5.97 -16.35
N LYS A 211 -9.59 6.01 -17.60
CA LYS A 211 -9.44 7.28 -18.35
C LYS A 211 -10.80 7.93 -18.58
N VAL A 212 -11.79 7.16 -19.02
CA VAL A 212 -13.18 7.60 -19.18
C VAL A 212 -13.77 8.05 -17.83
N PHE A 213 -13.65 7.24 -16.78
CA PHE A 213 -14.18 7.56 -15.45
C PHE A 213 -13.58 8.83 -14.86
N ASN A 214 -12.30 9.07 -15.14
CA ASN A 214 -11.59 10.26 -14.67
C ASN A 214 -11.76 11.48 -15.57
N ASP A 215 -12.37 11.32 -16.76
CA ASP A 215 -12.57 12.37 -17.74
C ASP A 215 -13.44 13.52 -17.19
N GLY A 216 -13.06 14.75 -17.55
CA GLY A 216 -13.74 15.96 -17.12
C GLY A 216 -15.22 16.00 -17.52
N LYS A 217 -15.57 15.55 -18.74
CA LYS A 217 -16.95 15.48 -19.24
C LYS A 217 -17.74 14.34 -18.60
N ILE A 218 -17.12 13.22 -18.23
CA ILE A 218 -17.83 12.15 -17.52
C ILE A 218 -18.22 12.59 -16.13
N LYS A 219 -17.24 13.10 -15.37
CA LYS A 219 -17.52 13.66 -14.05
C LYS A 219 -18.65 14.72 -14.17
N ALA A 220 -18.79 15.40 -15.34
CA ALA A 220 -19.71 16.53 -15.54
C ALA A 220 -21.16 16.07 -15.65
N SER A 221 -21.29 14.98 -16.39
CA SER A 221 -22.55 14.43 -16.84
C SER A 221 -23.17 13.55 -15.76
N PHE A 222 -22.33 13.01 -14.86
CA PHE A 222 -22.72 12.05 -13.83
C PHE A 222 -22.41 12.60 -12.45
N ARG A 223 -23.48 12.89 -11.71
CA ARG A 223 -23.41 13.42 -10.35
C ARG A 223 -22.79 12.40 -9.38
N THR A 224 -23.15 11.14 -9.58
CA THR A 224 -22.68 10.00 -8.80
C THR A 224 -21.89 9.08 -9.71
N THR A 225 -20.58 9.01 -9.50
CA THR A 225 -19.68 8.11 -10.23
C THR A 225 -19.17 7.04 -9.26
N ILE A 226 -19.49 5.79 -9.55
CA ILE A 226 -19.17 4.66 -8.69
C ILE A 226 -18.28 3.73 -9.48
N TRP A 227 -17.17 3.30 -8.88
CA TRP A 227 -16.30 2.28 -9.46
C TRP A 227 -16.33 1.05 -8.56
N VAL A 228 -16.73 -0.09 -9.10
CA VAL A 228 -16.72 -1.38 -8.41
C VAL A 228 -15.98 -2.39 -9.26
N CYS A 229 -14.98 -3.03 -8.68
CA CYS A 229 -14.37 -4.21 -9.29
C CYS A 229 -15.20 -5.43 -8.92
N VAL A 230 -15.50 -6.29 -9.91
CA VAL A 230 -16.25 -7.52 -9.73
C VAL A 230 -15.25 -8.68 -9.80
N SER A 231 -15.02 -9.35 -8.68
CA SER A 231 -14.20 -10.57 -8.67
C SER A 231 -14.92 -11.71 -9.38
N GLN A 232 -14.16 -12.69 -9.87
CA GLN A 232 -14.72 -13.89 -10.47
C GLN A 232 -15.62 -14.66 -9.49
N GLU A 233 -15.24 -14.66 -8.21
CA GLU A 233 -16.03 -15.14 -7.08
C GLU A 233 -16.44 -13.94 -6.23
N PHE A 234 -17.60 -13.35 -6.52
CA PHE A 234 -18.11 -12.19 -5.79
C PHE A 234 -19.22 -12.59 -4.82
N SER A 235 -19.27 -11.93 -3.66
CA SER A 235 -20.43 -11.98 -2.76
C SER A 235 -21.43 -10.89 -3.16
N GLU A 236 -22.71 -11.25 -3.30
CA GLU A 236 -23.79 -10.29 -3.62
C GLU A 236 -23.86 -9.15 -2.60
N THR A 237 -23.66 -9.44 -1.30
CA THR A 237 -23.69 -8.43 -0.24
C THR A 237 -22.46 -7.52 -0.29
N ASP A 238 -21.27 -8.06 -0.57
CA ASP A 238 -20.05 -7.26 -0.73
C ASP A 238 -20.16 -6.35 -1.95
N LEU A 239 -20.71 -6.83 -3.06
CA LEU A 239 -20.91 -6.01 -4.26
C LEU A 239 -21.85 -4.83 -3.97
N LEU A 240 -23.03 -5.10 -3.39
CA LEU A 240 -23.98 -4.04 -3.01
C LEU A 240 -23.36 -3.07 -2.00
N GLY A 241 -22.61 -3.61 -1.03
CA GLY A 241 -21.86 -2.83 -0.05
C GLY A 241 -20.82 -1.91 -0.69
N ASN A 242 -20.04 -2.41 -1.65
CA ASN A 242 -19.04 -1.64 -2.39
C ASN A 242 -19.69 -0.52 -3.22
N ILE A 243 -20.89 -0.75 -3.76
CA ILE A 243 -21.67 0.31 -4.41
C ILE A 243 -22.05 1.40 -3.39
N ILE A 244 -22.54 1.02 -2.20
CA ILE A 244 -22.88 1.98 -1.12
C ILE A 244 -21.65 2.79 -0.68
N GLU A 245 -20.51 2.12 -0.50
CA GLU A 245 -19.22 2.77 -0.21
C GLU A 245 -18.79 3.71 -1.33
N GLY A 246 -18.97 3.32 -2.59
CA GLY A 246 -18.66 4.16 -3.74
C GLY A 246 -19.53 5.42 -3.85
N VAL A 247 -20.73 5.43 -3.27
CA VAL A 247 -21.56 6.64 -3.09
C VAL A 247 -21.07 7.50 -1.90
N GLY A 248 -20.12 7.00 -1.10
CA GLY A 248 -19.55 7.67 0.07
C GLY A 248 -20.34 7.43 1.36
N ARG A 249 -21.14 6.36 1.42
CA ARG A 249 -21.86 5.93 2.63
C ARG A 249 -21.17 4.71 3.24
N LYS A 250 -21.22 4.57 4.55
CA LYS A 250 -20.80 3.33 5.21
C LYS A 250 -21.99 2.37 5.25
N TYR A 251 -21.74 1.09 5.01
CA TYR A 251 -22.73 0.03 5.24
C TYR A 251 -22.25 -0.91 6.35
N ASN A 252 -23.17 -1.64 6.95
CA ASN A 252 -22.82 -2.73 7.87
C ASN A 252 -22.75 -4.03 7.08
N ARG A 253 -21.61 -4.73 7.13
CA ARG A 253 -21.39 -6.01 6.44
C ARG A 253 -22.30 -7.14 6.94
N GLU A 254 -22.99 -6.98 8.07
CA GLU A 254 -24.03 -7.92 8.55
C GLU A 254 -25.38 -7.74 7.86
N GLN A 255 -25.55 -6.67 7.09
CA GLN A 255 -26.81 -6.45 6.39
C GLN A 255 -26.98 -7.51 5.30
N SER A 256 -28.10 -8.23 5.39
CA SER A 256 -28.49 -9.17 4.35
C SER A 256 -28.74 -8.45 3.03
N ARG A 257 -28.73 -9.21 1.94
CA ARG A 257 -29.18 -8.73 0.62
C ARG A 257 -30.51 -7.97 0.69
N SER A 258 -31.50 -8.51 1.42
CA SER A 258 -32.81 -7.88 1.60
C SER A 258 -32.79 -6.50 2.28
N GLN A 259 -31.70 -6.15 2.97
CA GLN A 259 -31.50 -4.84 3.58
C GLN A 259 -30.62 -3.93 2.70
N LEU A 260 -29.65 -4.50 2.00
CA LEU A 260 -28.73 -3.76 1.13
C LEU A 260 -29.36 -3.33 -0.20
N GLU A 261 -30.17 -4.19 -0.83
CA GLU A 261 -30.84 -3.87 -2.10
C GLU A 261 -31.74 -2.62 -1.99
N PRO A 262 -32.65 -2.50 -1.00
CA PRO A 262 -33.42 -1.27 -0.83
C PRO A 262 -32.56 -0.04 -0.49
N THR A 263 -31.40 -0.26 0.13
CA THR A 263 -30.46 0.84 0.44
C THR A 263 -29.80 1.36 -0.84
N VAL A 264 -29.35 0.47 -1.72
CA VAL A 264 -28.79 0.85 -3.04
C VAL A 264 -29.87 1.54 -3.87
N ASP A 265 -31.07 0.98 -3.93
CA ASP A 265 -32.21 1.59 -4.62
C ASP A 265 -32.50 2.99 -4.07
N GLY A 266 -32.64 3.16 -2.75
CA GLY A 266 -32.88 4.47 -2.14
C GLY A 266 -31.77 5.50 -2.40
N LEU A 267 -30.51 5.06 -2.56
CA LEU A 267 -29.38 5.95 -2.86
C LEU A 267 -29.31 6.37 -4.34
N LEU A 268 -29.73 5.50 -5.25
CA LEU A 268 -29.59 5.70 -6.70
C LEU A 268 -30.90 6.09 -7.40
N ARG A 269 -32.03 5.84 -6.75
CA ARG A 269 -33.36 6.21 -7.25
C ARG A 269 -33.46 7.72 -7.47
N GLY A 270 -33.95 8.09 -8.64
CA GLY A 270 -34.06 9.49 -9.06
C GLY A 270 -32.74 10.21 -9.30
N ASN A 271 -31.57 9.56 -9.13
CA ASN A 271 -30.25 10.15 -9.41
C ASN A 271 -29.73 9.71 -10.78
N LYS A 272 -29.06 10.61 -11.52
CA LYS A 272 -28.24 10.23 -12.68
C LYS A 272 -26.85 9.83 -12.23
N PHE A 273 -26.51 8.56 -12.46
CA PHE A 273 -25.23 7.98 -12.05
C PHE A 273 -24.48 7.32 -13.22
N LEU A 274 -23.16 7.22 -13.07
CA LEU A 274 -22.32 6.29 -13.81
C LEU A 274 -21.82 5.24 -12.83
N LEU A 275 -22.18 3.98 -13.07
CA LEU A 275 -21.64 2.84 -12.35
C LEU A 275 -20.67 2.10 -13.28
N VAL A 276 -19.40 2.05 -12.92
CA VAL A 276 -18.42 1.19 -13.60
C VAL A 276 -18.36 -0.15 -12.87
N LEU A 277 -18.70 -1.22 -13.59
CA LEU A 277 -18.49 -2.60 -13.17
C LEU A 277 -17.27 -3.13 -13.91
N ASP A 278 -16.12 -3.13 -13.25
CA ASP A 278 -14.86 -3.57 -13.83
C ASP A 278 -14.69 -5.09 -13.68
N ASP A 279 -14.29 -5.74 -14.78
CA ASP A 279 -14.00 -7.17 -14.95
C ASP A 279 -15.16 -8.12 -14.63
N VAL A 280 -16.32 -7.92 -15.25
CA VAL A 280 -17.50 -8.77 -15.04
C VAL A 280 -17.35 -10.15 -15.70
N TRP A 281 -17.53 -11.20 -14.89
CA TRP A 281 -17.41 -12.62 -15.28
C TRP A 281 -18.75 -13.35 -15.44
N ASP A 282 -19.83 -12.83 -14.85
CA ASP A 282 -21.16 -13.42 -14.94
C ASP A 282 -22.22 -12.34 -15.21
N ALA A 283 -23.09 -12.56 -16.19
CA ALA A 283 -24.19 -11.66 -16.51
C ALA A 283 -25.34 -11.74 -15.50
N GLN A 284 -25.45 -12.82 -14.71
CA GLN A 284 -26.47 -12.99 -13.66
C GLN A 284 -26.44 -11.84 -12.63
N ILE A 285 -25.25 -11.27 -12.38
CA ILE A 285 -25.09 -10.08 -11.53
C ILE A 285 -26.01 -8.93 -11.94
N TRP A 286 -26.30 -8.82 -13.24
CA TRP A 286 -27.23 -7.84 -13.75
C TRP A 286 -28.66 -8.26 -13.45
N ASP A 287 -29.10 -9.38 -14.01
CA ASP A 287 -30.52 -9.75 -14.00
C ASP A 287 -31.04 -10.09 -12.59
N ASP A 288 -30.21 -10.75 -11.78
CA ASP A 288 -30.63 -11.25 -10.47
C ASP A 288 -30.39 -10.24 -9.34
N LEU A 289 -29.36 -9.38 -9.43
CA LEU A 289 -28.93 -8.52 -8.31
C LEU A 289 -29.08 -7.03 -8.60
N LEU A 290 -28.50 -6.51 -9.69
CA LEU A 290 -28.36 -5.07 -9.89
C LEU A 290 -29.53 -4.44 -10.67
N ARG A 291 -30.23 -5.20 -11.51
CA ARG A 291 -31.29 -4.66 -12.38
C ARG A 291 -32.40 -3.98 -11.61
N ASN A 292 -32.86 -4.59 -10.51
CA ASN A 292 -33.93 -4.06 -9.67
C ASN A 292 -33.52 -2.79 -8.90
N PRO A 293 -32.44 -2.80 -8.09
CA PRO A 293 -32.05 -1.62 -7.32
C PRO A 293 -31.51 -0.47 -8.18
N LEU A 294 -31.09 -0.73 -9.43
CA LEU A 294 -30.70 0.32 -10.35
C LEU A 294 -31.85 0.86 -11.19
N HIS A 295 -32.98 0.14 -11.30
CA HIS A 295 -34.09 0.51 -12.18
C HIS A 295 -34.70 1.88 -11.88
N GLY A 296 -34.66 2.30 -10.61
CA GLY A 296 -35.14 3.60 -10.16
C GLY A 296 -34.27 4.79 -10.58
N GLY A 297 -33.12 4.57 -11.24
CA GLY A 297 -32.22 5.63 -11.69
C GLY A 297 -32.88 6.63 -12.65
N ALA A 298 -32.41 7.89 -12.64
CA ALA A 298 -32.94 8.92 -13.54
C ALA A 298 -32.51 8.66 -15.00
N ALA A 299 -33.32 9.14 -15.95
CA ALA A 299 -33.00 9.08 -17.38
C ALA A 299 -31.59 9.63 -17.66
N GLY A 300 -30.84 8.90 -18.50
CA GLY A 300 -29.43 9.19 -18.75
C GLY A 300 -28.45 8.45 -17.85
N SER A 301 -28.89 7.68 -16.85
CA SER A 301 -27.99 6.85 -16.04
C SER A 301 -27.29 5.80 -16.89
N ARG A 302 -26.01 5.55 -16.59
CA ARG A 302 -25.16 4.63 -17.35
C ARG A 302 -24.51 3.60 -16.45
N VAL A 303 -24.41 2.38 -16.97
CA VAL A 303 -23.57 1.33 -16.40
C VAL A 303 -22.52 0.98 -17.44
N LEU A 304 -21.25 1.23 -17.12
CA LEU A 304 -20.13 0.83 -17.97
C LEU A 304 -19.55 -0.48 -17.44
N VAL A 305 -19.66 -1.53 -18.25
CA VAL A 305 -19.16 -2.86 -17.91
C VAL A 305 -17.85 -3.08 -18.65
N THR A 306 -16.80 -3.54 -17.98
CA THR A 306 -15.64 -4.13 -18.68
C THR A 306 -15.72 -5.65 -18.55
N THR A 307 -15.49 -6.37 -19.65
CA THR A 307 -15.52 -7.84 -19.62
C THR A 307 -14.64 -8.44 -20.71
N ARG A 308 -14.23 -9.70 -20.51
CA ARG A 308 -13.51 -10.49 -21.50
C ARG A 308 -14.44 -11.16 -22.51
N ASN A 309 -15.70 -11.34 -22.15
CA ASN A 309 -16.64 -12.15 -22.91
C ASN A 309 -17.76 -11.28 -23.51
N VAL A 310 -17.81 -11.24 -24.84
CA VAL A 310 -18.86 -10.52 -25.58
C VAL A 310 -20.27 -11.07 -25.29
N GLY A 311 -20.37 -12.34 -24.93
CA GLY A 311 -21.61 -12.99 -24.51
C GLY A 311 -22.20 -12.35 -23.25
N ILE A 312 -21.38 -12.01 -22.27
CA ILE A 312 -21.81 -11.33 -21.04
C ILE A 312 -22.41 -9.96 -21.36
N ALA A 313 -21.70 -9.16 -22.16
CA ALA A 313 -22.21 -7.86 -22.62
C ALA A 313 -23.56 -8.00 -23.35
N THR A 314 -23.72 -9.04 -24.15
CA THR A 314 -24.96 -9.32 -24.89
C THR A 314 -26.09 -9.74 -23.95
N GLN A 315 -25.82 -10.62 -22.98
CA GLN A 315 -26.77 -11.10 -21.97
C GLN A 315 -27.25 -9.97 -21.05
N MET A 316 -26.33 -9.09 -20.62
CA MET A 316 -26.67 -7.85 -19.88
C MET A 316 -27.40 -6.82 -20.74
N LYS A 317 -27.67 -7.11 -22.03
CA LYS A 317 -28.36 -6.26 -22.99
C LYS A 317 -27.68 -4.90 -23.16
N ALA A 318 -26.35 -4.90 -23.23
CA ALA A 318 -25.57 -3.70 -23.48
C ALA A 318 -26.01 -3.04 -24.81
N ALA A 319 -26.36 -1.77 -24.74
CA ALA A 319 -26.80 -0.99 -25.91
C ALA A 319 -25.64 -0.70 -26.87
N LEU A 320 -24.43 -0.59 -26.34
CA LEU A 320 -23.20 -0.46 -27.11
C LEU A 320 -22.15 -1.40 -26.57
N VAL A 321 -21.46 -2.09 -27.48
CA VAL A 321 -20.30 -2.93 -27.17
C VAL A 321 -19.08 -2.38 -27.88
N HIS A 322 -18.22 -1.67 -27.13
CA HIS A 322 -16.93 -1.20 -27.60
C HIS A 322 -15.92 -2.35 -27.56
N ARG A 323 -15.39 -2.74 -28.72
CA ARG A 323 -14.40 -3.83 -28.83
C ARG A 323 -13.00 -3.25 -28.87
N MET A 324 -12.23 -3.54 -27.83
CA MET A 324 -10.82 -3.13 -27.74
C MET A 324 -10.02 -3.72 -28.90
N LYS A 325 -9.22 -2.88 -29.54
CA LYS A 325 -8.26 -3.30 -30.57
C LYS A 325 -6.87 -3.44 -29.95
N GLN A 326 -6.04 -4.26 -30.59
CA GLN A 326 -4.62 -4.38 -30.25
C GLN A 326 -3.88 -3.07 -30.59
N LEU A 327 -2.83 -2.77 -29.84
CA LEU A 327 -1.98 -1.62 -30.12
C LEU A 327 -1.35 -1.78 -31.52
N PRO A 328 -1.40 -0.73 -32.36
CA PRO A 328 -0.65 -0.77 -33.60
C PRO A 328 0.86 -0.86 -33.31
N PRO A 329 1.66 -1.41 -34.24
CA PRO A 329 3.08 -1.69 -34.01
C PRO A 329 3.90 -0.49 -33.52
N GLU A 330 3.64 0.72 -34.04
CA GLU A 330 4.36 1.93 -33.65
C GLU A 330 4.06 2.36 -32.20
N ASP A 331 2.79 2.33 -31.78
CA ASP A 331 2.41 2.60 -30.39
C ASP A 331 2.97 1.52 -29.45
N GLY A 332 2.95 0.27 -29.90
CA GLY A 332 3.55 -0.85 -29.18
C GLY A 332 5.06 -0.70 -29.03
N TRP A 333 5.76 -0.20 -30.06
CA TRP A 333 7.20 0.12 -29.98
C TRP A 333 7.47 1.26 -29.01
N SER A 334 6.69 2.35 -29.09
CA SER A 334 6.85 3.47 -28.17
C SER A 334 6.65 3.04 -26.71
N LEU A 335 5.64 2.21 -26.44
CA LEU A 335 5.42 1.62 -25.13
C LEU A 335 6.57 0.69 -24.69
N LEU A 336 7.06 -0.17 -25.59
CA LEU A 336 8.19 -1.06 -25.31
C LEU A 336 9.45 -0.25 -24.98
N CYS A 337 9.74 0.77 -25.78
CA CYS A 337 10.91 1.63 -25.63
C CYS A 337 10.90 2.33 -24.26
N LYS A 338 9.81 3.04 -23.93
CA LYS A 338 9.64 3.70 -22.61
C LYS A 338 9.80 2.72 -21.44
N LYS A 339 9.39 1.46 -21.63
CA LYS A 339 9.54 0.42 -20.59
C LYS A 339 10.92 -0.20 -20.54
N ALA A 340 11.63 -0.31 -21.66
CA ALA A 340 12.97 -0.87 -21.70
C ALA A 340 14.06 0.11 -21.20
N THR A 341 13.75 1.42 -21.12
CA THR A 341 14.71 2.48 -20.80
C THR A 341 14.36 3.21 -19.50
N MET A 342 15.31 4.00 -18.99
CA MET A 342 15.18 4.78 -17.75
C MET A 342 15.20 6.29 -17.97
N ASN A 343 15.71 6.76 -19.11
CA ASN A 343 15.86 8.18 -19.41
C ASN A 343 15.81 8.46 -20.92
N ALA A 344 15.73 9.74 -21.28
CA ALA A 344 15.64 10.19 -22.67
C ALA A 344 16.91 9.94 -23.51
N GLU A 345 18.07 9.68 -22.89
CA GLU A 345 19.29 9.29 -23.62
C GLU A 345 19.17 7.84 -24.08
N GLU A 346 18.83 6.94 -23.16
CA GLU A 346 18.58 5.53 -23.46
C GLU A 346 17.44 5.33 -24.47
N GLU A 347 16.38 6.15 -24.44
CA GLU A 347 15.30 6.10 -25.45
C GLU A 347 15.78 6.44 -26.87
N ARG A 348 16.79 7.30 -26.99
CA ARG A 348 17.40 7.63 -28.28
C ARG A 348 18.27 6.47 -28.76
N ASP A 349 19.08 5.90 -27.88
CA ASP A 349 19.94 4.75 -28.20
C ASP A 349 19.11 3.50 -28.57
N ALA A 350 17.95 3.33 -27.93
CA ALA A 350 17.02 2.24 -28.23
C ALA A 350 16.47 2.28 -29.68
N GLN A 351 16.52 3.42 -30.37
CA GLN A 351 16.08 3.51 -31.76
C GLN A 351 16.90 2.62 -32.70
N ASP A 352 18.17 2.35 -32.39
CA ASP A 352 19.03 1.42 -33.15
C ASP A 352 18.58 -0.05 -33.05
N LEU A 353 17.67 -0.33 -32.12
CA LEU A 353 17.07 -1.65 -31.88
C LEU A 353 15.62 -1.74 -32.37
N LYS A 354 15.08 -0.68 -33.02
CA LYS A 354 13.68 -0.60 -33.43
C LYS A 354 13.26 -1.77 -34.32
N ASP A 355 14.10 -2.22 -35.24
CA ASP A 355 13.82 -3.35 -36.12
C ASP A 355 13.57 -4.66 -35.36
N THR A 356 14.35 -4.91 -34.32
CA THR A 356 14.21 -6.08 -33.44
C THR A 356 13.05 -5.87 -32.47
N GLY A 357 12.89 -4.66 -31.94
CA GLY A 357 11.79 -4.29 -31.06
C GLY A 357 10.42 -4.44 -31.70
N MET A 358 10.26 -4.04 -32.96
CA MET A 358 9.01 -4.21 -33.70
C MET A 358 8.62 -5.69 -33.80
N LYS A 359 9.58 -6.58 -34.09
CA LYS A 359 9.32 -8.04 -34.11
C LYS A 359 8.92 -8.59 -32.74
N ILE A 360 9.47 -8.03 -31.65
CA ILE A 360 9.08 -8.39 -30.28
C ILE A 360 7.64 -7.91 -30.00
N VAL A 361 7.29 -6.69 -30.42
CA VAL A 361 5.93 -6.14 -30.29
C VAL A 361 4.92 -6.99 -31.06
N GLU A 362 5.26 -7.43 -32.27
CA GLU A 362 4.47 -8.37 -33.07
C GLU A 362 4.25 -9.69 -32.32
N LYS A 363 5.31 -10.26 -31.72
CA LYS A 363 5.19 -11.46 -30.88
C LYS A 363 4.34 -11.25 -29.64
N CYS A 364 4.26 -10.03 -29.10
CA CYS A 364 3.38 -9.69 -27.99
C CYS A 364 1.91 -9.52 -28.41
N GLY A 365 1.60 -9.64 -29.70
CA GLY A 365 0.23 -9.50 -30.23
C GLY A 365 -0.37 -8.11 -29.99
N GLY A 366 0.46 -7.07 -29.86
CA GLY A 366 -0.01 -5.71 -29.56
C GLY A 366 -0.70 -5.56 -28.19
N LEU A 367 -0.48 -6.47 -27.24
CA LEU A 367 -1.06 -6.42 -25.91
C LEU A 367 -0.23 -5.51 -24.97
N PRO A 368 -0.80 -4.44 -24.39
CA PRO A 368 -0.06 -3.53 -23.50
C PRO A 368 0.61 -4.24 -22.32
N LEU A 369 -0.07 -5.18 -21.64
CA LEU A 369 0.53 -5.91 -20.52
C LEU A 369 1.72 -6.77 -20.96
N ALA A 370 1.58 -7.50 -22.08
CA ALA A 370 2.66 -8.31 -22.64
C ALA A 370 3.87 -7.43 -23.00
N ILE A 371 3.64 -6.32 -23.70
CA ILE A 371 4.68 -5.36 -24.09
C ILE A 371 5.38 -4.78 -22.86
N LYS A 372 4.62 -4.36 -21.84
CA LYS A 372 5.18 -3.80 -20.59
C LYS A 372 6.06 -4.82 -19.85
N THR A 373 5.59 -6.07 -19.73
CA THR A 373 6.36 -7.13 -19.06
C THR A 373 7.65 -7.51 -19.80
N ILE A 374 7.63 -7.51 -21.14
CA ILE A 374 8.83 -7.74 -21.95
C ILE A 374 9.76 -6.53 -21.94
N GLY A 375 9.23 -5.31 -21.94
CA GLY A 375 10.02 -4.10 -21.73
C GLY A 375 10.78 -4.14 -20.41
N GLY A 376 10.13 -4.63 -19.36
CA GLY A 376 10.79 -4.92 -18.07
C GLY A 376 11.92 -5.96 -18.14
N VAL A 377 11.76 -7.03 -18.93
CA VAL A 377 12.84 -8.01 -19.18
C VAL A 377 14.02 -7.37 -19.93
N LEU A 378 13.73 -6.56 -20.94
CA LEU A 378 14.75 -5.90 -21.76
C LEU A 378 15.50 -4.83 -20.98
N ARG A 379 14.83 -4.12 -20.07
CA ARG A 379 15.42 -3.16 -19.14
C ARG A 379 16.55 -3.79 -18.32
N ASP A 380 16.33 -4.98 -17.77
CA ASP A 380 17.35 -5.68 -16.97
C ASP A 380 18.49 -6.24 -17.81
N ARG A 381 18.23 -6.54 -19.09
CA ARG A 381 19.22 -7.03 -20.05
C ARG A 381 20.03 -5.92 -20.74
N GLY A 382 19.58 -4.68 -20.62
CA GLY A 382 20.19 -3.49 -21.21
C GLY A 382 19.95 -3.34 -22.72
N LEU A 383 20.40 -2.20 -23.26
CA LEU A 383 20.30 -1.85 -24.68
C LEU A 383 21.37 -2.55 -25.52
N ASN A 384 21.23 -3.87 -25.68
CA ASN A 384 22.15 -4.71 -26.45
C ASN A 384 21.38 -5.55 -27.48
N ARG A 385 21.72 -5.40 -28.77
CA ARG A 385 21.07 -6.14 -29.87
C ARG A 385 21.07 -7.66 -29.66
N SER A 386 22.18 -8.23 -29.21
CA SER A 386 22.27 -9.67 -28.97
C SER A 386 21.30 -10.16 -27.88
N ALA A 387 21.10 -9.35 -26.83
CA ALA A 387 20.17 -9.67 -25.74
C ALA A 387 18.71 -9.57 -26.19
N TRP A 388 18.37 -8.57 -27.01
CA TRP A 388 17.04 -8.42 -27.61
C TRP A 388 16.72 -9.56 -28.57
N GLU A 389 17.70 -9.97 -29.38
CA GLU A 389 17.56 -11.13 -30.27
C GLU A 389 17.41 -12.45 -29.49
N GLU A 390 18.07 -12.60 -28.34
CA GLU A 390 17.88 -13.77 -27.46
C GLU A 390 16.45 -13.84 -26.93
N VAL A 391 15.89 -12.69 -26.49
CA VAL A 391 14.48 -12.60 -26.09
C VAL A 391 13.59 -12.96 -27.27
N LEU A 392 13.82 -12.40 -28.45
CA LEU A 392 13.03 -12.68 -29.66
C LEU A 392 13.06 -14.17 -30.05
N ARG A 393 14.20 -14.85 -29.92
CA ARG A 393 14.37 -16.28 -30.26
C ARG A 393 14.01 -17.24 -29.13
N SER A 394 13.57 -16.74 -27.97
CA SER A 394 13.26 -17.58 -26.81
C SER A 394 12.20 -18.65 -27.14
N ALA A 395 12.44 -19.89 -26.69
CA ALA A 395 11.46 -20.97 -26.81
C ALA A 395 10.16 -20.70 -26.01
N ALA A 396 10.21 -19.76 -25.05
CA ALA A 396 9.05 -19.36 -24.25
C ALA A 396 7.87 -18.84 -25.08
N TRP A 397 8.14 -18.31 -26.28
CA TRP A 397 7.11 -17.81 -27.20
C TRP A 397 6.23 -18.90 -27.82
N SER A 398 6.67 -20.16 -27.77
CA SER A 398 5.95 -21.30 -28.34
C SER A 398 5.32 -22.17 -27.26
N ARG A 399 5.10 -21.60 -26.07
CA ARG A 399 4.66 -22.33 -24.88
C ARG A 399 3.16 -22.65 -24.95
N THR A 400 2.82 -23.92 -24.83
CA THR A 400 1.42 -24.40 -24.81
C THR A 400 0.95 -24.77 -23.39
N GLY A 401 -0.36 -24.85 -23.17
CA GLY A 401 -0.95 -25.23 -21.87
C GLY A 401 -0.94 -24.11 -20.81
N LEU A 402 -0.85 -22.84 -21.25
CA LEU A 402 -1.12 -21.69 -20.41
C LEU A 402 -2.62 -21.53 -20.17
N PRO A 403 -3.05 -20.91 -19.05
CA PRO A 403 -4.46 -20.68 -18.79
C PRO A 403 -5.07 -19.75 -19.85
N ASP A 404 -6.37 -19.85 -20.06
CA ASP A 404 -7.07 -19.05 -21.06
C ASP A 404 -6.81 -17.55 -20.88
N GLY A 405 -6.38 -16.88 -21.95
CA GLY A 405 -6.07 -15.46 -21.97
C GLY A 405 -4.69 -15.06 -21.42
N VAL A 406 -3.91 -16.00 -20.87
CA VAL A 406 -2.52 -15.74 -20.45
C VAL A 406 -1.58 -15.84 -21.66
N HIS A 407 -0.99 -14.72 -22.05
CA HIS A 407 -0.08 -14.63 -23.18
C HIS A 407 1.33 -15.17 -22.84
N GLU A 408 2.04 -15.76 -23.81
CA GLU A 408 3.36 -16.40 -23.66
C GLU A 408 4.43 -15.41 -23.16
N ALA A 409 4.29 -14.13 -23.50
CA ALA A 409 5.13 -13.04 -23.00
C ALA A 409 5.18 -12.98 -21.46
N LEU A 410 4.05 -13.24 -20.78
CA LEU A 410 3.98 -13.22 -19.31
C LEU A 410 4.76 -14.40 -18.73
N TYR A 411 4.66 -15.57 -19.37
CA TYR A 411 5.47 -16.74 -19.01
C TYR A 411 6.96 -16.50 -19.26
N LEU A 412 7.34 -15.86 -20.38
CA LEU A 412 8.72 -15.48 -20.65
C LEU A 412 9.27 -14.55 -19.56
N SER A 413 8.50 -13.54 -19.16
CA SER A 413 8.87 -12.61 -18.08
C SER A 413 9.13 -13.35 -16.77
N TYR A 414 8.25 -14.29 -16.39
CA TYR A 414 8.49 -15.17 -15.24
C TYR A 414 9.71 -16.08 -15.42
N GLN A 415 9.91 -16.65 -16.61
CA GLN A 415 11.02 -17.56 -16.87
C GLN A 415 12.36 -16.83 -16.75
N ASP A 416 12.41 -15.58 -17.18
CA ASP A 416 13.59 -14.71 -17.12
C ASP A 416 13.93 -14.24 -15.70
N LEU A 417 12.97 -14.24 -14.77
CA LEU A 417 13.22 -13.84 -13.39
C LEU A 417 14.39 -14.61 -12.74
N PRO A 418 15.18 -13.96 -11.89
CA PRO A 418 16.08 -14.63 -10.96
C PRO A 418 15.34 -15.62 -10.04
N SER A 419 16.05 -16.64 -9.53
CA SER A 419 15.52 -17.69 -8.65
C SER A 419 14.71 -17.15 -7.48
N HIS A 420 15.27 -16.19 -6.75
CA HIS A 420 14.70 -15.59 -5.55
C HIS A 420 13.39 -14.85 -5.86
N LEU A 421 13.31 -14.13 -6.99
CA LEU A 421 12.09 -13.41 -7.38
C LEU A 421 10.98 -14.31 -7.87
N LYS A 422 11.29 -15.49 -8.44
CA LYS A 422 10.25 -16.45 -8.85
C LYS A 422 9.40 -16.87 -7.68
N GLN A 423 9.98 -17.09 -6.50
CA GLN A 423 9.20 -17.46 -5.31
C GLN A 423 8.38 -16.29 -4.78
N CYS A 424 8.95 -15.08 -4.75
CA CYS A 424 8.21 -13.87 -4.39
C CYS A 424 6.99 -13.63 -5.28
N PHE A 425 7.14 -13.79 -6.61
CA PHE A 425 6.06 -13.69 -7.58
C PHE A 425 4.95 -14.73 -7.32
N LEU A 426 5.31 -16.01 -7.17
CA LEU A 426 4.34 -17.07 -6.91
C LEU A 426 3.62 -16.88 -5.56
N TYR A 427 4.32 -16.33 -4.56
CA TYR A 427 3.73 -16.01 -3.27
C TYR A 427 2.71 -14.87 -3.36
N CYS A 428 2.94 -13.86 -4.19
CA CYS A 428 1.93 -12.81 -4.43
C CYS A 428 0.65 -13.39 -5.05
N ALA A 429 0.76 -14.40 -5.92
CA ALA A 429 -0.41 -15.06 -6.52
C ALA A 429 -1.26 -15.84 -5.49
N LEU A 430 -0.70 -16.18 -4.32
CA LEU A 430 -1.41 -16.88 -3.23
C LEU A 430 -2.42 -15.99 -2.47
N LEU A 431 -2.24 -14.67 -2.46
CA LEU A 431 -3.16 -13.75 -1.77
C LEU A 431 -4.51 -13.70 -2.51
N ARG A 432 -5.49 -12.88 -2.11
CA ARG A 432 -6.77 -12.77 -2.87
C ARG A 432 -6.64 -11.95 -4.16
N GLU A 433 -7.62 -12.09 -5.06
CA GLU A 433 -7.75 -11.18 -6.20
C GLU A 433 -7.88 -9.73 -5.72
N ASP A 434 -7.30 -8.79 -6.47
CA ASP A 434 -7.26 -7.36 -6.13
C ASP A 434 -6.62 -7.01 -4.77
N HIS A 435 -5.90 -7.95 -4.16
CA HIS A 435 -5.19 -7.68 -2.91
C HIS A 435 -4.25 -6.47 -3.08
N VAL A 436 -4.37 -5.53 -2.15
CA VAL A 436 -3.55 -4.33 -2.09
C VAL A 436 -2.24 -4.66 -1.38
N PHE A 437 -1.14 -4.67 -2.12
CA PHE A 437 0.19 -4.92 -1.58
C PHE A 437 0.79 -3.64 -1.03
N HIS A 438 1.02 -3.62 0.28
CA HIS A 438 1.96 -2.70 0.91
C HIS A 438 3.34 -3.36 0.94
N MET A 439 4.40 -2.60 0.62
CA MET A 439 5.76 -3.13 0.47
C MET A 439 6.28 -3.82 1.74
N LEU A 440 6.19 -3.18 2.91
CA LEU A 440 6.75 -3.76 4.14
C LEU A 440 6.05 -5.06 4.58
N PRO A 441 4.70 -5.15 4.60
CA PRO A 441 4.01 -6.40 4.94
C PRO A 441 4.36 -7.59 4.03
N ILE A 442 4.43 -7.40 2.70
CA ILE A 442 4.72 -8.51 1.78
C ILE A 442 6.19 -8.96 1.89
N VAL A 443 7.11 -8.02 2.10
CA VAL A 443 8.53 -8.33 2.33
C VAL A 443 8.73 -9.19 3.58
N LYS A 444 8.02 -8.91 4.68
CA LYS A 444 8.07 -9.73 5.90
C LYS A 444 7.67 -11.19 5.63
N LEU A 445 6.63 -11.42 4.81
CA LEU A 445 6.19 -12.76 4.43
C LEU A 445 7.25 -13.49 3.60
N TRP A 446 7.89 -12.80 2.63
CA TRP A 446 8.98 -13.38 1.85
C TRP A 446 10.21 -13.74 2.69
N ILE A 447 10.56 -12.91 3.67
CA ILE A 447 11.65 -13.19 4.62
C ILE A 447 11.30 -14.43 5.48
N ALA A 448 10.08 -14.49 6.00
CA ALA A 448 9.62 -15.61 6.83
C ALA A 448 9.61 -16.96 6.09
N GLU A 449 9.22 -16.96 4.82
CA GLU A 449 9.32 -18.14 3.94
C GLU A 449 10.77 -18.54 3.64
N GLY A 450 11.70 -17.58 3.70
CA GLY A 450 13.12 -17.76 3.38
C GLY A 450 13.47 -17.48 1.91
N PHE A 451 12.66 -16.68 1.20
CA PHE A 451 12.93 -16.31 -0.20
C PHE A 451 13.98 -15.20 -0.35
N VAL A 452 14.26 -14.46 0.73
CA VAL A 452 15.19 -13.34 0.74
C VAL A 452 16.55 -13.78 1.25
N GLU A 453 17.57 -13.61 0.42
CA GLU A 453 18.95 -13.97 0.76
C GLU A 453 19.70 -12.77 1.36
N ALA A 454 20.48 -12.99 2.42
CA ALA A 454 21.37 -11.96 2.95
C ALA A 454 22.54 -11.70 1.99
N ARG A 455 22.80 -10.43 1.65
CA ARG A 455 23.85 -10.03 0.70
C ARG A 455 24.84 -9.06 1.34
N GLY A 456 26.00 -9.58 1.75
CA GLY A 456 27.03 -8.78 2.40
C GLY A 456 26.49 -8.09 3.64
N ASP A 457 26.66 -6.76 3.72
CA ASP A 457 26.22 -5.94 4.85
C ASP A 457 24.77 -5.42 4.73
N VAL A 458 24.05 -5.77 3.66
CA VAL A 458 22.66 -5.33 3.42
C VAL A 458 21.70 -6.20 4.23
N SER A 459 20.73 -5.55 4.90
CA SER A 459 19.72 -6.26 5.68
C SER A 459 18.77 -7.10 4.80
N LEU A 460 18.09 -8.08 5.40
CA LEU A 460 17.06 -8.87 4.69
C LEU A 460 15.90 -7.97 4.25
N GLU A 461 15.54 -7.01 5.08
CA GLU A 461 14.47 -6.05 4.82
C GLU A 461 14.80 -5.18 3.61
N GLU A 462 16.02 -4.63 3.53
CA GLU A 462 16.46 -3.84 2.35
C GLU A 462 16.57 -4.69 1.10
N THR A 463 17.04 -5.93 1.21
CA THR A 463 17.10 -6.86 0.07
C THR A 463 15.70 -7.21 -0.43
N GLY A 464 14.74 -7.43 0.48
CA GLY A 464 13.35 -7.69 0.14
C GLY A 464 12.65 -6.47 -0.47
N GLU A 465 12.94 -5.26 0.01
CA GLU A 465 12.46 -4.00 -0.60
C GLU A 465 12.96 -3.88 -2.05
N GLN A 466 14.23 -4.23 -2.31
CA GLN A 466 14.77 -4.27 -3.69
C GLN A 466 14.05 -5.29 -4.56
N TYR A 467 13.72 -6.47 -4.01
CA TYR A 467 12.97 -7.50 -4.74
C TYR A 467 11.58 -7.01 -5.13
N TYR A 468 10.90 -6.30 -4.23
CA TYR A 468 9.59 -5.71 -4.49
C TYR A 468 9.66 -4.66 -5.62
N ILE A 469 10.67 -3.78 -5.56
CA ILE A 469 10.91 -2.75 -6.58
C ILE A 469 11.22 -3.38 -7.94
N GLU A 470 12.00 -4.47 -7.99
CA GLU A 470 12.30 -5.18 -9.24
C GLU A 470 11.03 -5.79 -9.88
N LEU A 471 10.13 -6.36 -9.07
CA LEU A 471 8.84 -6.85 -9.58
C LEU A 471 7.96 -5.72 -10.14
N LEU A 472 8.01 -4.52 -9.56
CA LEU A 472 7.34 -3.33 -10.10
C LEU A 472 7.96 -2.89 -11.43
N HIS A 473 9.30 -2.82 -11.51
CA HIS A 473 10.00 -2.46 -12.75
C HIS A 473 9.73 -3.45 -13.89
N ARG A 474 9.59 -4.75 -13.57
CA ARG A 474 9.20 -5.79 -14.52
C ARG A 474 7.71 -5.76 -14.91
N SER A 475 6.93 -4.82 -14.36
CA SER A 475 5.48 -4.73 -14.55
C SER A 475 4.72 -5.99 -14.13
N LEU A 476 5.31 -6.79 -13.23
CA LEU A 476 4.68 -7.97 -12.63
C LEU A 476 3.81 -7.59 -11.42
N LEU A 477 4.10 -6.43 -10.82
CA LEU A 477 3.23 -5.69 -9.92
C LEU A 477 2.96 -4.31 -10.54
N GLN A 478 1.79 -3.74 -10.25
CA GLN A 478 1.34 -2.46 -10.79
C GLN A 478 1.07 -1.47 -9.66
N VAL A 479 1.70 -0.29 -9.72
CA VAL A 479 1.46 0.79 -8.74
C VAL A 479 0.03 1.32 -8.92
N GLN A 480 -0.66 1.51 -7.81
CA GLN A 480 -1.97 2.16 -7.72
C GLN A 480 -1.76 3.48 -6.99
N PHE A 481 -2.07 4.59 -7.67
CA PHE A 481 -2.02 5.92 -7.05
C PHE A 481 -3.34 6.17 -6.30
N SER A 482 -3.28 6.24 -4.98
CA SER A 482 -4.36 6.80 -4.17
C SER A 482 -4.08 8.26 -3.81
N HIS A 483 -5.13 9.03 -3.55
CA HIS A 483 -5.02 10.35 -2.90
C HIS A 483 -4.49 10.29 -1.44
N SER A 484 -4.25 9.09 -0.89
CA SER A 484 -3.58 8.85 0.39
C SER A 484 -2.10 8.52 0.21
N ASP A 485 -1.31 8.93 1.21
CA ASP A 485 0.15 9.00 1.31
C ASP A 485 0.98 7.72 1.07
N ASP A 486 0.34 6.56 0.87
CA ASP A 486 1.04 5.29 0.68
C ASP A 486 0.80 4.73 -0.73
N ASP A 487 1.84 4.78 -1.56
CA ASP A 487 1.90 4.04 -2.82
C ASP A 487 1.72 2.55 -2.52
N HIS A 488 0.67 1.96 -3.07
CA HIS A 488 0.40 0.53 -2.96
C HIS A 488 0.42 -0.10 -4.35
N SER A 489 0.59 -1.43 -4.42
CA SER A 489 0.56 -2.13 -5.70
C SER A 489 -0.48 -3.23 -5.73
N LYS A 490 -0.77 -3.72 -6.95
CA LYS A 490 -1.63 -4.87 -7.21
C LYS A 490 -0.98 -5.80 -8.23
N MET A 491 -1.32 -7.09 -8.18
CA MET A 491 -0.96 -8.06 -9.19
C MET A 491 -2.12 -8.22 -10.17
N HIS A 492 -1.85 -8.13 -11.48
CA HIS A 492 -2.87 -8.30 -12.51
C HIS A 492 -3.39 -9.75 -12.53
N ASP A 493 -4.68 -9.93 -12.78
CA ASP A 493 -5.38 -11.23 -12.80
C ASP A 493 -4.73 -12.34 -13.68
N LEU A 494 -4.18 -11.99 -14.85
CA LEU A 494 -3.47 -12.90 -15.76
C LEU A 494 -2.14 -13.36 -15.17
N LEU A 495 -1.43 -12.46 -14.48
CA LEU A 495 -0.19 -12.81 -13.78
C LEU A 495 -0.48 -13.69 -12.57
N ARG A 496 -1.57 -13.39 -11.85
CA ARG A 496 -2.09 -14.26 -10.78
C ARG A 496 -2.47 -15.64 -11.30
N SER A 497 -3.19 -15.72 -12.42
CA SER A 497 -3.59 -16.98 -13.08
C SER A 497 -2.38 -17.80 -13.51
N LEU A 498 -1.36 -17.14 -14.07
CA LEU A 498 -0.07 -17.76 -14.35
C LEU A 498 0.59 -18.29 -13.07
N GLY A 499 0.58 -17.49 -11.99
CA GLY A 499 1.10 -17.89 -10.68
C GLY A 499 0.38 -19.12 -10.10
N HIS A 500 -0.95 -19.17 -10.19
CA HIS A 500 -1.76 -20.34 -9.81
C HIS A 500 -1.38 -21.57 -10.61
N LEU A 501 -1.31 -21.49 -11.94
CA LEU A 501 -0.85 -22.62 -12.77
C LEU A 501 0.53 -23.13 -12.33
N LEU A 502 1.46 -22.21 -12.07
CA LEU A 502 2.84 -22.55 -11.76
C LEU A 502 3.04 -23.09 -10.33
N SER A 503 2.10 -22.81 -9.42
CA SER A 503 2.13 -23.21 -8.01
C SER A 503 1.01 -24.18 -7.58
N ARG A 504 0.13 -24.60 -8.49
CA ARG A 504 -1.01 -25.49 -8.24
C ARG A 504 -0.65 -26.78 -7.52
N ASP A 505 0.59 -27.24 -7.67
CA ASP A 505 1.07 -28.49 -7.08
C ASP A 505 1.44 -28.35 -5.60
N GLU A 506 1.51 -27.12 -5.05
CA GLU A 506 1.96 -26.86 -3.68
C GLU A 506 1.19 -25.74 -2.94
N SER A 507 0.41 -24.96 -3.67
CA SER A 507 -0.33 -23.80 -3.15
C SER A 507 -1.80 -23.95 -3.43
N LEU A 508 -2.64 -23.55 -2.47
CA LEU A 508 -4.09 -23.55 -2.61
C LEU A 508 -4.65 -22.25 -2.04
N PHE A 509 -5.48 -21.59 -2.83
CA PHE A 509 -6.28 -20.45 -2.42
C PHE A 509 -7.75 -20.91 -2.32
N ILE A 510 -8.45 -20.45 -1.29
CA ILE A 510 -9.87 -20.74 -1.05
C ILE A 510 -10.62 -19.43 -0.85
N SER A 511 -11.68 -19.25 -1.62
CA SER A 511 -12.65 -18.16 -1.42
C SER A 511 -14.06 -18.67 -1.07
N ASP A 512 -14.42 -19.88 -1.49
CA ASP A 512 -15.67 -20.55 -1.09
C ASP A 512 -15.42 -21.98 -0.61
N VAL A 513 -15.44 -22.14 0.72
CA VAL A 513 -15.20 -23.42 1.40
C VAL A 513 -16.26 -24.48 1.04
N GLN A 514 -17.46 -24.10 0.59
CA GLN A 514 -18.55 -25.05 0.33
C GLN A 514 -18.46 -25.69 -1.07
N ASN A 515 -18.05 -24.93 -2.09
CA ASN A 515 -18.08 -25.36 -3.49
C ASN A 515 -16.74 -25.88 -4.03
N GLU A 516 -15.62 -25.22 -3.72
CA GLU A 516 -14.31 -25.55 -4.30
C GLU A 516 -13.72 -26.86 -3.75
N TRP A 517 -14.24 -27.35 -2.62
CA TRP A 517 -13.75 -28.55 -1.96
C TRP A 517 -14.28 -29.85 -2.57
N ARG A 518 -15.45 -29.79 -3.20
CA ARG A 518 -16.11 -30.98 -3.78
C ARG A 518 -15.58 -31.32 -5.17
N SER A 519 -14.86 -30.42 -5.83
CA SER A 519 -14.36 -30.58 -7.21
C SER A 519 -13.04 -31.38 -7.32
N GLY A 520 -12.42 -31.77 -6.20
CA GLY A 520 -11.48 -32.88 -6.13
C GLY A 520 -10.20 -32.73 -6.96
N ALA A 521 -9.24 -31.95 -6.46
CA ALA A 521 -7.81 -32.10 -6.76
C ALA A 521 -6.95 -31.32 -5.75
N ALA A 522 -7.11 -31.57 -4.44
CA ALA A 522 -6.14 -31.05 -3.48
C ALA A 522 -4.74 -31.64 -3.80
N PRO A 523 -3.65 -30.86 -3.80
CA PRO A 523 -2.33 -31.37 -4.10
C PRO A 523 -1.93 -32.47 -3.12
N MET A 524 -1.18 -33.48 -3.57
CA MET A 524 -0.76 -34.60 -2.70
C MET A 524 0.02 -34.11 -1.46
N LYS A 525 0.73 -32.98 -1.55
CA LYS A 525 1.40 -32.30 -0.42
C LYS A 525 1.27 -30.79 -0.51
N LEU A 526 0.26 -30.25 0.16
CA LEU A 526 0.05 -28.82 0.28
C LEU A 526 1.17 -28.16 1.11
N ARG A 527 1.76 -27.07 0.60
CA ARG A 527 2.79 -26.27 1.28
C ARG A 527 2.28 -24.90 1.69
N ARG A 528 1.38 -24.29 0.92
CA ARG A 528 0.83 -22.97 1.22
C ARG A 528 -0.68 -22.96 1.05
N LEU A 529 -1.35 -22.45 2.06
CA LEU A 529 -2.79 -22.38 2.12
C LEU A 529 -3.21 -20.95 2.44
N SER A 530 -4.08 -20.40 1.62
CA SER A 530 -4.67 -19.08 1.80
C SER A 530 -6.17 -19.20 1.75
N ILE A 531 -6.84 -18.67 2.76
CA ILE A 531 -8.27 -18.83 3.00
C ILE A 531 -8.84 -17.47 3.29
N VAL A 532 -9.76 -17.04 2.44
CA VAL A 532 -10.48 -15.79 2.61
C VAL A 532 -11.96 -16.10 2.75
N ALA A 533 -12.48 -15.83 3.94
CA ALA A 533 -13.86 -16.09 4.31
C ALA A 533 -14.75 -14.89 3.98
N THR A 534 -15.71 -15.04 3.08
CA THR A 534 -16.81 -14.06 2.91
C THR A 534 -17.94 -14.28 3.93
N GLU A 535 -18.13 -15.54 4.37
CA GLU A 535 -19.05 -15.94 5.44
C GLU A 535 -18.31 -16.60 6.62
N THR A 536 -19.01 -16.90 7.72
CA THR A 536 -18.39 -17.53 8.90
C THR A 536 -17.82 -18.91 8.58
N ILE A 537 -16.49 -19.04 8.50
CA ILE A 537 -15.83 -20.36 8.40
C ILE A 537 -15.89 -21.05 9.76
N ASP A 538 -16.50 -22.23 9.79
CA ASP A 538 -16.35 -23.16 10.90
C ASP A 538 -14.93 -23.75 10.88
N ILE A 539 -14.12 -23.39 11.87
CA ILE A 539 -12.75 -23.85 12.03
C ILE A 539 -12.62 -25.38 12.09
N ARG A 540 -13.69 -26.15 12.37
CA ARG A 540 -13.68 -27.61 12.23
C ARG A 540 -13.34 -28.06 10.80
N HIS A 541 -13.68 -27.25 9.81
CA HIS A 541 -13.28 -27.50 8.42
C HIS A 541 -11.78 -27.30 8.24
N LEU A 542 -11.19 -26.27 8.86
CA LEU A 542 -9.73 -26.08 8.89
C LEU A 542 -9.02 -27.24 9.59
N VAL A 543 -9.52 -27.70 10.74
CA VAL A 543 -8.96 -28.87 11.45
C VAL A 543 -9.02 -30.12 10.58
N SER A 544 -10.14 -30.35 9.88
CA SER A 544 -10.27 -31.49 8.97
C SER A 544 -9.28 -31.43 7.80
N LEU A 545 -8.97 -30.21 7.33
CA LEU A 545 -8.02 -29.93 6.26
C LEU A 545 -6.58 -30.17 6.71
N THR A 546 -6.21 -29.61 7.86
CA THR A 546 -4.82 -29.65 8.34
C THR A 546 -4.40 -31.06 8.78
N LYS A 547 -5.34 -31.90 9.23
CA LYS A 547 -5.08 -33.32 9.53
C LYS A 547 -4.48 -34.12 8.37
N ARG A 548 -4.68 -33.69 7.12
CA ARG A 548 -4.15 -34.38 5.92
C ARG A 548 -2.89 -33.74 5.36
N HIS A 549 -2.45 -32.60 5.91
CA HIS A 549 -1.44 -31.73 5.29
C HIS A 549 -0.41 -31.22 6.30
N GLU A 550 0.34 -32.15 6.91
CA GLU A 550 1.45 -31.83 7.83
C GLU A 550 2.61 -31.07 7.15
N SER A 551 2.64 -31.07 5.82
CA SER A 551 3.65 -30.42 4.98
C SER A 551 3.48 -28.90 4.85
N VAL A 552 2.38 -28.33 5.35
CA VAL A 552 2.05 -26.91 5.21
C VAL A 552 3.03 -26.03 5.98
N ARG A 553 3.58 -25.04 5.27
CA ARG A 553 4.51 -24.03 5.78
C ARG A 553 3.87 -22.66 5.92
N THR A 554 2.84 -22.37 5.14
CA THR A 554 2.13 -21.09 5.19
C THR A 554 0.64 -21.34 5.32
N LEU A 555 0.04 -20.72 6.33
CA LEU A 555 -1.39 -20.64 6.54
C LEU A 555 -1.79 -19.17 6.68
N LEU A 556 -2.50 -18.66 5.66
CA LEU A 556 -3.08 -17.33 5.64
C LEU A 556 -4.59 -17.46 5.79
N VAL A 557 -5.15 -16.83 6.81
CA VAL A 557 -6.58 -16.89 7.08
C VAL A 557 -7.08 -15.49 7.41
N GLU A 558 -8.05 -15.03 6.62
CA GLU A 558 -8.77 -13.78 6.82
C GLU A 558 -10.25 -14.08 7.10
N GLY A 559 -10.81 -13.48 8.17
CA GLY A 559 -12.26 -13.48 8.42
C GLY A 559 -12.83 -14.62 9.29
N THR A 560 -12.04 -15.30 10.13
CA THR A 560 -12.53 -16.42 10.95
C THR A 560 -13.27 -16.02 12.23
N ARG A 561 -14.31 -16.80 12.55
CA ARG A 561 -14.90 -16.98 13.89
C ARG A 561 -14.46 -18.36 14.40
N SER A 562 -13.71 -18.44 15.49
CA SER A 562 -13.24 -19.72 16.04
C SER A 562 -13.24 -19.72 17.55
N ASN A 563 -13.43 -20.90 18.15
CA ASN A 563 -13.18 -21.15 19.57
C ASN A 563 -11.73 -21.64 19.77
N VAL A 564 -11.22 -21.53 21.01
CA VAL A 564 -9.81 -21.85 21.36
C VAL A 564 -9.48 -23.34 21.13
N GLU A 565 -10.40 -24.26 21.43
CA GLU A 565 -10.18 -25.70 21.31
C GLU A 565 -9.92 -26.14 19.86
N ASP A 566 -10.60 -25.52 18.90
CA ASP A 566 -10.46 -25.88 17.49
C ASP A 566 -9.14 -25.37 16.86
N ILE A 567 -8.60 -24.26 17.36
CA ILE A 567 -7.29 -23.74 16.91
C ILE A 567 -6.17 -24.67 17.37
N ASP A 568 -6.22 -25.14 18.61
CA ASP A 568 -5.19 -26.01 19.18
C ASP A 568 -5.03 -27.31 18.35
N ASP A 569 -6.15 -27.95 18.01
CA ASP A 569 -6.15 -29.15 17.16
C ASP A 569 -5.69 -28.88 15.73
N CYS A 570 -5.93 -27.68 15.21
CA CYS A 570 -5.43 -27.26 13.90
C CYS A 570 -3.89 -27.13 13.93
N LEU A 571 -3.34 -26.45 14.94
CA LEU A 571 -1.90 -26.20 15.07
C LEU A 571 -1.10 -27.48 15.31
N LYS A 572 -1.66 -28.47 16.03
CA LYS A 572 -1.02 -29.79 16.24
C LYS A 572 -0.66 -30.54 14.97
N ASN A 573 -1.42 -30.32 13.88
CA ASN A 573 -1.15 -30.97 12.61
C ASN A 573 -0.12 -30.20 11.76
N LEU A 574 0.14 -28.93 12.07
CA LEU A 574 0.95 -28.03 11.24
C LEU A 574 2.39 -27.89 11.74
N VAL A 575 3.05 -29.02 11.98
CA VAL A 575 4.38 -29.04 12.61
C VAL A 575 5.49 -28.37 11.78
N ARG A 576 5.29 -28.19 10.47
CA ARG A 576 6.23 -27.52 9.54
C ARG A 576 5.91 -26.04 9.29
N LEU A 577 4.98 -25.46 10.04
CA LEU A 577 4.49 -24.10 9.80
C LEU A 577 5.59 -23.05 10.04
N ARG A 578 5.75 -22.15 9.07
CA ARG A 578 6.64 -20.97 9.11
C ARG A 578 5.86 -19.67 9.20
N VAL A 579 4.71 -19.60 8.53
CA VAL A 579 3.85 -18.42 8.49
C VAL A 579 2.47 -18.78 8.99
N LEU A 580 2.07 -18.15 10.09
CA LEU A 580 0.71 -18.15 10.60
C LEU A 580 0.17 -16.72 10.55
N HIS A 581 -0.73 -16.46 9.62
CA HIS A 581 -1.40 -15.17 9.49
C HIS A 581 -2.87 -15.34 9.82
N LEU A 582 -3.28 -14.89 11.00
CA LEU A 582 -4.65 -14.89 11.49
C LEU A 582 -5.05 -13.43 11.73
N LYS A 583 -5.39 -12.72 10.65
CA LYS A 583 -5.82 -11.32 10.79
C LYS A 583 -7.27 -11.29 11.26
N GLY A 584 -7.46 -10.75 12.45
CA GLY A 584 -8.78 -10.52 12.99
C GLY A 584 -9.52 -9.46 12.19
N ASN A 585 -10.85 -9.58 12.17
CA ASN A 585 -11.71 -8.43 11.95
C ASN A 585 -12.32 -8.06 13.31
N LEU A 586 -12.24 -6.79 13.72
CA LEU A 586 -12.62 -6.29 15.05
C LEU A 586 -14.00 -6.74 15.54
N MET A 587 -14.91 -7.11 14.63
CA MET A 587 -16.27 -7.58 14.95
C MET A 587 -16.44 -9.11 14.98
N TYR A 588 -15.49 -9.90 14.47
CA TYR A 588 -15.74 -11.33 14.17
C TYR A 588 -14.73 -12.31 14.76
N THR A 589 -13.50 -11.92 15.06
CA THR A 589 -12.46 -12.90 15.43
C THR A 589 -12.34 -13.07 16.96
N LYS A 590 -13.13 -13.99 17.53
CA LYS A 590 -13.12 -14.37 18.96
C LYS A 590 -11.96 -15.30 19.34
N ILE A 591 -10.74 -14.97 18.90
CA ILE A 591 -9.55 -15.65 19.41
C ILE A 591 -9.14 -14.92 20.68
N ASP A 592 -9.72 -15.32 21.81
CA ASP A 592 -9.47 -14.68 23.10
C ASP A 592 -8.13 -15.17 23.70
N ILE A 593 -7.78 -16.44 23.48
CA ILE A 593 -6.58 -17.09 24.01
C ILE A 593 -5.89 -17.88 22.90
N LEU A 594 -4.57 -17.73 22.77
CA LEU A 594 -3.74 -18.54 21.89
C LEU A 594 -3.26 -19.79 22.66
N PRO A 595 -3.40 -21.01 22.12
CA PRO A 595 -3.08 -22.23 22.85
C PRO A 595 -1.57 -22.36 23.13
N HIS A 596 -1.22 -22.99 24.26
CA HIS A 596 0.18 -23.22 24.65
C HIS A 596 0.98 -24.00 23.61
N TYR A 597 0.32 -24.84 22.80
CA TYR A 597 0.95 -25.61 21.74
C TYR A 597 1.65 -24.75 20.67
N ILE A 598 1.34 -23.45 20.55
CA ILE A 598 2.05 -22.56 19.64
C ILE A 598 3.58 -22.61 19.84
N GLY A 599 4.05 -22.80 21.09
CA GLY A 599 5.47 -22.93 21.40
C GLY A 599 6.14 -24.19 20.83
N ASN A 600 5.35 -25.18 20.38
CA ASN A 600 5.86 -26.39 19.76
C ASN A 600 6.10 -26.23 18.25
N LEU A 601 5.64 -25.13 17.63
CA LEU A 601 5.83 -24.86 16.20
C LEU A 601 7.23 -24.28 15.95
N ILE A 602 8.26 -25.10 16.15
CA ILE A 602 9.67 -24.69 16.14
C ILE A 602 10.15 -24.03 14.83
N HIS A 603 9.45 -24.25 13.71
CA HIS A 603 9.74 -23.64 12.42
C HIS A 603 9.06 -22.28 12.22
N LEU A 604 8.19 -21.83 13.14
CA LEU A 604 7.39 -20.62 12.98
C LEU A 604 8.29 -19.38 12.96
N ARG A 605 8.17 -18.57 11.90
CA ARG A 605 8.93 -17.34 11.67
C ARG A 605 8.05 -16.10 11.63
N TYR A 606 6.77 -16.25 11.29
CA TYR A 606 5.81 -15.14 11.22
C TYR A 606 4.53 -15.52 11.94
N LEU A 607 4.13 -14.69 12.90
CA LEU A 607 2.86 -14.77 13.60
C LEU A 607 2.17 -13.40 13.54
N ASN A 608 1.02 -13.36 12.88
CA ASN A 608 0.16 -12.19 12.86
C ASN A 608 -1.20 -12.52 13.48
N MET A 609 -1.52 -11.79 14.55
CA MET A 609 -2.79 -11.84 15.28
C MET A 609 -3.47 -10.45 15.31
N SER A 610 -3.08 -9.54 14.42
CA SER A 610 -3.55 -8.17 14.41
C SER A 610 -5.08 -8.09 14.40
N TRP A 611 -5.62 -7.09 15.09
CA TRP A 611 -7.06 -6.83 15.22
C TRP A 611 -7.88 -8.00 15.79
N SER A 612 -7.25 -8.90 16.56
CA SER A 612 -7.94 -9.96 17.32
C SER A 612 -8.33 -9.50 18.73
N HIS A 613 -9.17 -10.29 19.41
CA HIS A 613 -9.58 -10.08 20.81
C HIS A 613 -8.64 -10.74 21.83
N ILE A 614 -7.42 -11.10 21.42
CA ILE A 614 -6.48 -11.80 22.30
C ILE A 614 -6.17 -10.99 23.56
N THR A 615 -6.34 -11.64 24.72
CA THR A 615 -6.13 -11.00 26.04
C THR A 615 -4.72 -11.19 26.56
N GLU A 616 -4.10 -12.33 26.24
CA GLU A 616 -2.75 -12.73 26.66
C GLU A 616 -2.07 -13.63 25.62
N LEU A 617 -0.73 -13.64 25.64
CA LEU A 617 0.07 -14.59 24.88
C LEU A 617 0.61 -15.66 25.84
N PRO A 618 0.62 -16.96 25.45
CA PRO A 618 1.16 -18.00 26.31
C PRO A 618 2.69 -17.85 26.44
N GLU A 619 3.24 -18.07 27.64
CA GLU A 619 4.70 -17.99 27.88
C GLU A 619 5.50 -18.96 26.99
N SER A 620 4.87 -20.04 26.53
CA SER A 620 5.49 -20.98 25.58
C SER A 620 5.89 -20.35 24.25
N ILE A 621 5.30 -19.21 23.85
CA ILE A 621 5.70 -18.49 22.63
C ILE A 621 7.19 -18.10 22.67
N CYS A 622 7.73 -17.82 23.86
CA CYS A 622 9.11 -17.44 24.08
C CYS A 622 10.14 -18.54 23.75
N SER A 623 9.68 -19.78 23.53
CA SER A 623 10.52 -20.89 23.08
C SER A 623 10.74 -20.91 21.56
N LEU A 624 10.02 -20.09 20.80
CA LEU A 624 10.10 -20.01 19.33
C LEU A 624 11.32 -19.21 18.87
N THR A 625 12.52 -19.79 18.97
CA THR A 625 13.77 -19.09 18.64
C THR A 625 13.86 -18.64 17.18
N ASN A 626 13.12 -19.26 16.27
CA ASN A 626 13.05 -18.92 14.85
C ASN A 626 12.04 -17.80 14.52
N LEU A 627 11.25 -17.34 15.51
CA LEU A 627 10.24 -16.31 15.26
C LEU A 627 10.91 -14.99 14.89
N GLN A 628 10.58 -14.46 13.71
CA GLN A 628 11.12 -13.23 13.14
C GLN A 628 10.12 -12.07 13.21
N PHE A 629 8.83 -12.35 13.05
CA PHE A 629 7.79 -11.32 12.99
C PHE A 629 6.65 -11.66 13.94
N LEU A 630 6.43 -10.82 14.94
CA LEU A 630 5.29 -10.88 15.86
C LEU A 630 4.44 -9.61 15.70
N ILE A 631 3.26 -9.75 15.11
CA ILE A 631 2.38 -8.64 14.74
C ILE A 631 1.06 -8.74 15.53
N LEU A 632 0.86 -7.77 16.42
CA LEU A 632 -0.22 -7.69 17.41
C LEU A 632 -0.96 -6.34 17.33
N THR A 633 -0.79 -5.61 16.23
CA THR A 633 -1.39 -4.29 16.01
C THR A 633 -2.90 -4.35 16.21
N GLY A 634 -3.45 -3.42 17.00
CA GLY A 634 -4.89 -3.32 17.22
C GLY A 634 -5.49 -4.42 18.11
N CYS A 635 -4.67 -5.25 18.76
CA CYS A 635 -5.12 -6.17 19.82
C CYS A 635 -5.47 -5.38 21.09
N ARG A 636 -6.65 -4.77 21.11
CA ARG A 636 -7.07 -3.80 22.14
C ARG A 636 -7.30 -4.42 23.53
N GLN A 637 -7.36 -5.74 23.65
CA GLN A 637 -7.51 -6.43 24.93
C GLN A 637 -6.18 -6.93 25.51
N LEU A 638 -5.10 -6.91 24.72
CA LEU A 638 -3.78 -7.37 25.16
C LEU A 638 -3.17 -6.38 26.15
N THR A 639 -2.84 -6.86 27.34
CA THR A 639 -2.35 -6.03 28.46
C THR A 639 -0.89 -6.24 28.83
N HIS A 640 -0.31 -7.39 28.46
CA HIS A 640 1.09 -7.71 28.74
C HIS A 640 1.69 -8.59 27.64
N ILE A 641 3.02 -8.56 27.54
CA ILE A 641 3.84 -9.48 26.73
C ILE A 641 4.58 -10.41 27.70
N PRO A 642 4.72 -11.72 27.38
CA PRO A 642 5.49 -12.71 28.14
C PRO A 642 6.88 -12.22 28.57
N GLN A 643 7.30 -12.55 29.79
CA GLN A 643 8.57 -12.05 30.35
C GLN A 643 9.79 -12.64 29.62
N GLY A 644 9.69 -13.88 29.15
CA GLY A 644 10.74 -14.58 28.39
C GLY A 644 10.93 -14.10 26.94
N ILE A 645 10.48 -12.89 26.57
CA ILE A 645 10.57 -12.40 25.18
C ILE A 645 12.01 -12.38 24.64
N ASP A 646 13.03 -12.31 25.50
CA ASP A 646 14.44 -12.41 25.13
C ASP A 646 14.86 -13.79 24.60
N GLY A 647 14.00 -14.80 24.75
CA GLY A 647 14.14 -16.10 24.08
C GLY A 647 13.93 -16.06 22.57
N LEU A 648 13.23 -15.04 22.04
CA LEU A 648 12.99 -14.85 20.61
C LEU A 648 14.20 -14.22 19.91
N VAL A 649 15.35 -14.87 19.98
CA VAL A 649 16.65 -14.30 19.60
C VAL A 649 16.72 -13.82 18.13
N ASN A 650 15.92 -14.39 17.23
CA ASN A 650 15.85 -14.01 15.81
C ASN A 650 14.74 -13.00 15.48
N LEU A 651 14.07 -12.40 16.48
CA LEU A 651 12.97 -11.47 16.27
C LEU A 651 13.45 -10.18 15.57
N ARG A 652 12.77 -9.82 14.50
CA ARG A 652 13.00 -8.65 13.62
C ARG A 652 11.91 -7.61 13.73
N THR A 653 10.66 -8.02 13.94
CA THR A 653 9.54 -7.10 14.17
C THR A 653 8.76 -7.50 15.41
N LEU A 654 8.55 -6.52 16.29
CA LEU A 654 7.52 -6.55 17.31
C LEU A 654 6.59 -5.36 17.09
N ASP A 655 5.35 -5.64 16.67
CA ASP A 655 4.34 -4.62 16.44
C ASP A 655 3.20 -4.75 17.44
N CYS A 656 3.21 -3.88 18.45
CA CYS A 656 2.19 -3.80 19.49
C CYS A 656 1.42 -2.47 19.41
N GLU A 657 1.38 -1.83 18.25
CA GLU A 657 0.70 -0.54 18.08
C GLU A 657 -0.81 -0.67 18.34
N SER A 658 -1.43 0.33 18.97
CA SER A 658 -2.87 0.31 19.32
C SER A 658 -3.30 -0.86 20.24
N THR A 659 -2.41 -1.35 21.09
CA THR A 659 -2.70 -2.29 22.19
C THR A 659 -2.95 -1.54 23.52
N ARG A 660 -3.25 -2.24 24.60
CA ARG A 660 -3.37 -1.67 25.97
C ARG A 660 -2.19 -2.08 26.87
N LEU A 661 -1.02 -2.32 26.27
CA LEU A 661 0.20 -2.62 27.02
C LEU A 661 0.57 -1.44 27.92
N LYS A 662 0.92 -1.71 29.18
CA LYS A 662 1.46 -0.68 30.11
C LYS A 662 2.98 -0.57 30.04
N SER A 663 3.65 -1.66 29.69
CA SER A 663 5.09 -1.72 29.51
C SER A 663 5.46 -2.99 28.73
N LEU A 664 6.63 -2.97 28.10
CA LEU A 664 7.27 -4.18 27.57
C LEU A 664 8.17 -4.84 28.63
N PRO A 665 8.58 -6.10 28.47
CA PRO A 665 9.57 -6.75 29.34
C PRO A 665 10.98 -6.20 29.14
N TYR A 666 11.79 -6.18 30.20
CA TYR A 666 13.20 -5.70 30.16
C TYR A 666 14.07 -6.47 29.14
N GLY A 667 13.75 -7.74 28.90
CA GLY A 667 14.47 -8.61 27.96
C GLY A 667 14.52 -8.11 26.51
N ILE A 668 13.64 -7.18 26.11
CA ILE A 668 13.56 -6.70 24.72
C ILE A 668 14.89 -6.15 24.20
N GLY A 669 15.74 -5.53 25.05
CA GLY A 669 17.03 -4.96 24.64
C GLY A 669 18.10 -5.97 24.28
N ARG A 670 17.84 -7.27 24.51
CA ARG A 670 18.72 -8.37 24.08
C ARG A 670 18.43 -8.83 22.66
N LEU A 671 17.34 -8.38 22.04
CA LEU A 671 16.93 -8.75 20.69
C LEU A 671 17.74 -7.99 19.63
N LYS A 672 18.99 -8.41 19.41
CA LYS A 672 19.97 -7.72 18.55
C LYS A 672 19.52 -7.56 17.09
N HIS A 673 18.63 -8.44 16.60
CA HIS A 673 18.11 -8.42 15.22
C HIS A 673 16.83 -7.59 15.03
N LEU A 674 16.33 -6.94 16.09
CA LEU A 674 15.09 -6.18 16.02
C LEU A 674 15.24 -4.96 15.11
N ASN A 675 14.50 -4.98 14.01
CA ASN A 675 14.48 -3.97 12.95
C ASN A 675 13.31 -2.99 13.10
N GLU A 676 12.18 -3.47 13.61
CA GLU A 676 10.97 -2.68 13.80
C GLU A 676 10.36 -2.96 15.17
N LEU A 677 10.16 -1.88 15.94
CA LEU A 677 9.54 -1.92 17.25
C LEU A 677 8.44 -0.86 17.31
N ARG A 678 7.18 -1.30 17.33
CA ARG A 678 6.03 -0.42 17.46
C ARG A 678 5.27 -0.65 18.76
N GLY A 679 4.75 0.44 19.32
CA GLY A 679 4.04 0.39 20.60
C GLY A 679 4.98 0.24 21.80
N PHE A 680 6.19 0.80 21.77
CA PHE A 680 7.09 0.81 22.92
C PHE A 680 6.58 1.80 23.97
N VAL A 681 5.95 1.27 25.02
CA VAL A 681 5.37 2.09 26.09
C VAL A 681 6.39 2.35 27.21
N VAL A 682 6.54 3.62 27.56
CA VAL A 682 7.44 4.09 28.62
C VAL A 682 6.61 4.52 29.83
N ASN A 683 6.75 3.80 30.95
CA ASN A 683 6.05 4.03 32.23
C ASN A 683 7.03 3.89 33.42
N THR A 684 6.73 4.46 34.60
CA THR A 684 7.53 4.47 35.85
C THR A 684 7.06 3.50 36.93
N GLY A 685 6.03 2.68 36.71
CA GLY A 685 5.67 1.64 37.66
C GLY A 685 6.87 0.76 38.05
N ASN A 686 6.96 0.31 39.31
CA ASN A 686 7.98 -0.66 39.71
C ASN A 686 7.91 -1.90 38.78
N GLY A 687 9.00 -2.20 38.07
CA GLY A 687 9.10 -3.33 37.15
C GLY A 687 8.88 -3.01 35.65
N THR A 688 8.83 -1.74 35.25
CA THR A 688 8.69 -1.33 33.84
C THR A 688 9.99 -1.42 33.04
N CYS A 689 9.89 -1.58 31.71
CA CYS A 689 11.04 -1.56 30.81
C CYS A 689 11.55 -0.12 30.57
N PRO A 690 12.81 0.19 30.94
CA PRO A 690 13.34 1.54 30.83
C PRO A 690 13.85 1.85 29.40
N LEU A 691 13.98 3.13 29.07
CA LEU A 691 14.41 3.60 27.73
C LEU A 691 15.82 3.12 27.34
N GLU A 692 16.70 2.85 28.31
CA GLU A 692 18.08 2.38 28.14
C GLU A 692 18.16 1.07 27.38
N VAL A 693 17.09 0.27 27.45
CA VAL A 693 16.97 -1.00 26.76
C VAL A 693 17.03 -0.81 25.24
N LEU A 694 16.61 0.36 24.74
CA LEU A 694 16.79 0.72 23.33
C LEU A 694 18.27 0.79 22.95
N GLY A 695 19.19 1.09 23.87
CA GLY A 695 20.63 1.16 23.61
C GLY A 695 21.22 -0.15 23.05
N GLY A 696 20.63 -1.31 23.37
CA GLY A 696 21.06 -2.60 22.82
C GLY A 696 20.60 -2.87 21.38
N LEU A 697 19.63 -2.11 20.86
CA LEU A 697 18.92 -2.39 19.61
C LEU A 697 19.51 -1.63 18.41
N GLN A 698 20.67 -2.06 17.93
CA GLN A 698 21.44 -1.33 16.91
C GLN A 698 20.88 -1.45 15.48
N GLU A 699 20.07 -2.48 15.20
CA GLU A 699 19.49 -2.77 13.88
C GLU A 699 18.15 -2.08 13.61
N LEU A 700 17.63 -1.29 14.56
CA LEU A 700 16.32 -0.62 14.42
C LEU A 700 16.28 0.35 13.25
N ARG A 701 15.34 0.13 12.34
CA ARG A 701 14.94 1.02 11.24
C ARG A 701 13.63 1.75 11.50
N HIS A 702 12.74 1.17 12.31
CA HIS A 702 11.42 1.73 12.64
C HIS A 702 11.19 1.67 14.14
N LEU A 703 10.80 2.80 14.74
CA LEU A 703 10.54 2.90 16.17
C LEU A 703 9.30 3.77 16.42
N SER A 704 8.31 3.21 17.13
CA SER A 704 7.17 3.97 17.68
C SER A 704 7.18 3.90 19.20
N ILE A 705 7.29 5.07 19.84
CA ILE A 705 7.37 5.25 21.30
C ILE A 705 6.09 5.91 21.80
N TRP A 706 5.53 5.35 22.87
CA TRP A 706 4.39 5.89 23.60
C TRP A 706 4.84 6.33 25.00
N LEU A 707 4.75 7.62 25.26
CA LEU A 707 5.15 8.25 26.53
C LEU A 707 3.91 8.45 27.39
N GLU A 708 3.77 7.65 28.46
CA GLU A 708 2.66 7.76 29.41
C GLU A 708 2.94 8.81 30.50
N ARG A 709 1.88 9.49 30.97
CA ARG A 709 1.90 10.52 32.02
C ARG A 709 2.60 10.11 33.32
N THR A 710 2.40 8.88 33.78
CA THR A 710 2.97 8.41 35.06
C THR A 710 4.50 8.47 35.06
N TRP A 711 5.12 8.46 33.88
CA TRP A 711 6.57 8.45 33.74
C TRP A 711 7.29 9.71 34.23
N LEU A 712 6.55 10.80 34.46
CA LEU A 712 7.09 12.12 34.78
C LEU A 712 7.53 12.29 36.25
N GLU A 713 7.35 11.30 37.14
CA GLU A 713 7.62 11.50 38.58
C GLU A 713 8.94 10.88 39.09
N ALA A 714 9.72 10.15 38.27
CA ALA A 714 10.81 9.31 38.80
C ALA A 714 12.22 9.43 38.17
N GLN A 715 12.49 10.32 37.21
CA GLN A 715 13.85 10.45 36.65
C GLN A 715 14.30 11.88 36.37
N SER A 716 15.08 12.43 37.30
CA SER A 716 15.96 13.58 37.06
C SER A 716 17.40 13.09 36.82
N GLY A 717 17.98 13.36 35.65
CA GLY A 717 19.46 13.33 35.50
C GLY A 717 20.06 12.60 34.31
N ARG A 718 19.38 12.50 33.16
CA ARG A 718 20.03 11.98 31.94
C ARG A 718 20.67 13.13 31.15
N ASP A 719 21.90 12.87 30.69
CA ASP A 719 22.71 13.81 29.88
C ASP A 719 22.99 13.30 28.45
N THR A 720 22.48 12.12 28.06
CA THR A 720 22.73 11.52 26.72
C THR A 720 21.50 10.86 26.10
N SER A 721 21.38 10.97 24.77
CA SER A 721 20.28 10.40 23.99
C SER A 721 20.49 8.91 23.72
N VAL A 722 19.45 8.10 23.95
CA VAL A 722 19.43 6.66 23.64
C VAL A 722 19.33 6.38 22.14
N LEU A 723 19.02 7.40 21.33
CA LEU A 723 18.87 7.30 19.89
C LEU A 723 20.10 7.82 19.11
N LYS A 724 20.99 8.60 19.76
CA LYS A 724 22.14 9.30 19.12
C LYS A 724 23.16 8.37 18.43
N GLY A 725 23.10 7.05 18.67
CA GLY A 725 23.92 6.03 18.00
C GLY A 725 23.19 5.20 16.93
N LYS A 726 21.89 5.39 16.71
CA LYS A 726 21.07 4.51 15.85
C LYS A 726 21.14 4.90 14.37
N GLN A 727 22.25 4.59 13.72
CA GLN A 727 22.51 4.98 12.32
C GLN A 727 21.57 4.34 11.29
N LYS A 728 20.88 3.25 11.64
CA LYS A 728 19.93 2.55 10.76
C LYS A 728 18.49 3.06 10.90
N LEU A 729 18.19 3.90 11.91
CA LEU A 729 16.83 4.35 12.20
C LEU A 729 16.34 5.32 11.12
N LYS A 730 15.28 4.95 10.39
CA LYS A 730 14.70 5.73 9.29
C LYS A 730 13.33 6.32 9.63
N ASN A 731 12.53 5.63 10.44
CA ASN A 731 11.18 6.06 10.81
C ASN A 731 11.06 6.15 12.34
N LEU A 732 10.67 7.32 12.83
CA LEU A 732 10.50 7.60 14.25
C LEU A 732 9.12 8.21 14.50
N HIS A 733 8.31 7.51 15.30
CA HIS A 733 6.98 7.97 15.71
C HIS A 733 6.99 8.17 17.22
N LEU A 734 6.64 9.37 17.67
CA LEU A 734 6.62 9.75 19.07
C LEU A 734 5.19 10.14 19.45
N HIS A 735 4.59 9.39 20.37
CA HIS A 735 3.24 9.60 20.85
C HIS A 735 3.26 9.93 22.34
N CYS A 736 2.56 10.97 22.74
CA CYS A 736 2.31 11.29 24.14
C CYS A 736 0.87 10.90 24.52
N SER A 737 0.64 10.47 25.76
CA SER A 737 -0.71 10.11 26.21
C SER A 737 -1.62 11.35 26.32
N SER A 738 -2.75 11.33 25.61
CA SER A 738 -3.61 12.50 25.39
C SER A 738 -4.71 12.76 26.43
N THR A 739 -4.90 11.92 27.46
CA THR A 739 -6.10 12.02 28.32
C THR A 739 -6.07 13.26 29.23
N PRO A 740 -6.81 14.34 28.95
CA PRO A 740 -6.84 15.49 29.83
C PRO A 740 -7.61 15.08 31.10
N THR A 741 -6.94 15.10 32.24
CA THR A 741 -7.63 15.22 33.53
C THR A 741 -8.37 16.57 33.54
N SER A 742 -9.45 16.68 34.32
CA SER A 742 -10.19 17.94 34.52
C SER A 742 -9.30 19.13 34.90
N ASP A 743 -8.09 18.85 35.40
CA ASP A 743 -7.18 19.80 36.03
C ASP A 743 -5.94 20.14 35.14
N GLY A 744 -5.88 19.64 33.89
CA GLY A 744 -4.76 19.93 32.97
C GLY A 744 -3.45 19.20 33.31
N HIS A 745 -2.32 19.71 32.79
CA HIS A 745 -0.94 19.22 33.06
C HIS A 745 -0.20 20.19 34.00
N THR A 746 0.61 19.68 34.93
CA THR A 746 1.42 20.53 35.84
C THR A 746 2.67 21.09 35.12
N GLU A 747 3.21 22.21 35.60
CA GLU A 747 4.46 22.78 35.04
C GLU A 747 5.64 21.80 35.12
N GLU A 748 5.72 21.01 36.19
CA GLU A 748 6.72 19.96 36.38
C GLU A 748 6.61 18.88 35.29
N GLN A 749 5.38 18.42 35.00
CA GLN A 749 5.12 17.44 33.94
C GLN A 749 5.54 17.98 32.56
N ASN A 750 5.27 19.25 32.28
CA ASN A 750 5.66 19.91 31.03
C ASN A 750 7.19 20.00 30.90
N GLY A 751 7.88 20.41 31.97
CA GLY A 751 9.35 20.51 31.97
C GLY A 751 10.04 19.16 31.75
N ILE A 752 9.46 18.07 32.26
CA ILE A 752 10.06 16.74 32.14
C ILE A 752 9.89 16.17 30.73
N ILE A 753 8.70 16.29 30.12
CA ILE A 753 8.50 15.80 28.75
C ILE A 753 9.39 16.57 27.75
N GLU A 754 9.56 17.88 27.95
CA GLU A 754 10.47 18.73 27.16
C GLU A 754 11.91 18.24 27.28
N LYS A 755 12.41 18.08 28.51
CA LYS A 755 13.78 17.58 28.77
C LYS A 755 14.03 16.21 28.14
N VAL A 756 13.00 15.37 28.05
CA VAL A 756 13.13 14.01 27.57
C VAL A 756 13.21 13.96 26.06
N LEU A 757 12.40 14.73 25.35
CA LEU A 757 12.55 14.89 23.91
C LEU A 757 13.88 15.56 23.55
N ASP A 758 14.33 16.52 24.36
CA ASP A 758 15.60 17.22 24.13
C ASP A 758 16.82 16.33 24.31
N VAL A 759 16.86 15.59 25.43
CA VAL A 759 18.07 14.89 25.85
C VAL A 759 18.00 13.41 25.55
N ALA A 760 16.91 12.72 25.89
CA ALA A 760 16.84 11.27 25.81
C ALA A 760 16.43 10.77 24.41
N LEU A 761 15.51 11.47 23.73
CA LEU A 761 14.90 11.04 22.47
C LEU A 761 15.30 11.91 21.26
N HIS A 762 16.46 12.57 21.33
CA HIS A 762 16.98 13.35 20.21
C HIS A 762 17.10 12.47 18.94
N PRO A 763 16.41 12.80 17.83
CA PRO A 763 16.45 12.00 16.61
C PRO A 763 17.86 11.93 15.99
N PRO A 764 18.30 10.78 15.45
CA PRO A 764 19.54 10.69 14.69
C PRO A 764 19.36 11.23 13.27
N SER A 765 20.47 11.63 12.64
CA SER A 765 20.47 12.21 11.27
C SER A 765 20.03 11.25 10.17
N SER A 766 19.96 9.94 10.45
CA SER A 766 19.47 8.90 9.53
C SER A 766 17.94 8.91 9.34
N VAL A 767 17.19 9.58 10.23
CA VAL A 767 15.72 9.60 10.20
C VAL A 767 15.23 10.37 8.96
N GLY A 768 14.37 9.71 8.18
CA GLY A 768 13.71 10.27 7.00
C GLY A 768 12.22 10.57 7.22
N SER A 769 11.56 9.88 8.17
CA SER A 769 10.18 10.14 8.55
C SER A 769 10.08 10.33 10.06
N LEU A 770 9.52 11.47 10.48
CA LEU A 770 9.33 11.81 11.87
C LEU A 770 7.88 12.22 12.11
N SER A 771 7.22 11.61 13.10
CA SER A 771 5.94 12.12 13.60
C SER A 771 5.97 12.36 15.11
N LEU A 772 5.33 13.46 15.54
CA LEU A 772 5.13 13.82 16.94
C LEU A 772 3.64 14.07 17.16
N HIS A 773 3.05 13.30 18.07
CA HIS A 773 1.60 13.29 18.33
C HIS A 773 1.30 13.59 19.79
N ASN A 774 0.26 14.42 20.04
CA ASN A 774 -0.28 14.74 21.36
C ASN A 774 0.75 15.35 22.32
N PHE A 775 1.75 16.07 21.80
CA PHE A 775 2.81 16.62 22.64
C PHE A 775 2.28 17.78 23.49
N PHE A 776 2.31 17.60 24.81
CA PHE A 776 1.74 18.55 25.77
C PHE A 776 2.76 19.53 26.38
N GLY A 777 4.04 19.47 25.99
CA GLY A 777 5.03 20.46 26.43
C GLY A 777 4.74 21.85 25.87
N LEU A 778 5.11 22.89 26.61
CA LEU A 778 4.85 24.29 26.28
C LEU A 778 5.86 24.82 25.24
N ARG A 779 7.01 24.17 25.10
CA ARG A 779 8.07 24.51 24.13
C ARG A 779 8.34 23.34 23.19
N TYR A 780 8.56 23.63 21.91
CA TYR A 780 9.05 22.61 20.98
C TYR A 780 10.51 22.23 21.32
N PRO A 781 10.92 20.98 21.04
CA PRO A 781 12.27 20.51 21.37
C PRO A 781 13.38 21.38 20.74
N SER A 782 14.48 21.54 21.46
CA SER A 782 15.70 22.27 21.09
C SER A 782 16.28 21.86 19.72
N TRP A 783 16.16 20.60 19.33
CA TRP A 783 16.58 20.11 18.01
C TRP A 783 15.66 20.55 16.87
N MET A 784 14.41 20.93 17.14
CA MET A 784 13.54 21.67 16.21
C MET A 784 13.77 23.18 16.29
N ALA A 785 14.15 23.70 17.46
CA ALA A 785 14.39 25.13 17.70
C ALA A 785 15.72 25.65 17.14
N SER A 786 16.64 24.74 16.77
CA SER A 786 18.01 25.10 16.41
C SER A 786 18.11 25.80 15.06
N ALA A 787 18.89 26.88 14.99
CA ALA A 787 19.31 27.50 13.73
C ALA A 787 20.04 26.52 12.78
N SER A 788 20.56 25.41 13.34
CA SER A 788 21.26 24.32 12.65
C SER A 788 20.37 23.11 12.36
N ILE A 789 19.04 23.25 12.32
CA ILE A 789 18.10 22.13 12.05
C ILE A 789 18.46 21.36 10.76
N SER A 790 19.03 22.04 9.75
CA SER A 790 19.47 21.43 8.49
C SER A 790 20.62 20.44 8.65
N SER A 791 21.51 20.63 9.64
CA SER A 791 22.61 19.72 9.92
C SER A 791 22.24 18.63 10.94
N LEU A 792 21.30 18.93 11.84
CA LEU A 792 20.77 17.96 12.80
C LEU A 792 19.86 16.93 12.12
N LEU A 793 19.03 17.37 11.18
CA LEU A 793 17.97 16.57 10.54
C LEU A 793 18.02 16.66 9.00
N PRO A 794 19.16 16.32 8.36
CA PRO A 794 19.37 16.55 6.92
C PRO A 794 18.48 15.68 6.02
N ASN A 795 18.05 14.52 6.52
CA ASN A 795 17.38 13.49 5.73
C ASN A 795 15.86 13.44 5.90
N ILE A 796 15.26 14.29 6.74
CA ILE A 796 13.80 14.29 6.94
C ILE A 796 13.10 14.65 5.63
N ARG A 797 12.30 13.71 5.12
CA ARG A 797 11.41 13.86 3.96
C ARG A 797 9.95 14.00 4.36
N ARG A 798 9.53 13.36 5.44
CA ARG A 798 8.16 13.44 5.98
C ARG A 798 8.20 13.91 7.44
N LEU A 799 7.45 14.96 7.73
CA LEU A 799 7.27 15.48 9.09
C LEU A 799 5.80 15.67 9.40
N GLU A 800 5.34 15.07 10.50
CA GLU A 800 3.97 15.22 10.99
C GLU A 800 3.97 15.71 12.44
N LEU A 801 3.30 16.83 12.70
CA LEU A 801 3.13 17.44 14.01
C LEU A 801 1.63 17.49 14.31
N ILE A 802 1.13 16.60 15.16
CA ILE A 802 -0.30 16.39 15.38
C ILE A 802 -0.64 16.62 16.86
N ASP A 803 -1.65 17.44 17.13
CA ASP A 803 -2.16 17.74 18.46
C ASP A 803 -1.05 18.27 19.41
N CYS A 804 -0.26 19.24 18.90
CA CYS A 804 0.73 20.01 19.67
C CYS A 804 0.10 21.31 20.21
N ASP A 805 -0.98 21.18 20.99
CA ASP A 805 -1.96 22.24 21.26
C ASP A 805 -1.39 23.49 21.93
N HIS A 806 -0.33 23.34 22.72
CA HIS A 806 0.19 24.39 23.59
C HIS A 806 1.28 25.27 22.97
N TRP A 807 1.74 24.98 21.75
CA TRP A 807 2.82 25.75 21.13
C TRP A 807 2.32 27.12 20.64
N PRO A 808 2.89 28.23 21.14
CA PRO A 808 2.47 29.56 20.71
C PRO A 808 2.91 29.90 19.28
N GLN A 809 3.99 29.26 18.81
CA GLN A 809 4.58 29.44 17.48
C GLN A 809 5.09 28.09 16.95
N LEU A 810 5.21 28.00 15.62
CA LEU A 810 5.75 26.81 14.95
C LEU A 810 7.28 26.83 14.93
N PRO A 811 7.94 25.66 14.95
CA PRO A 811 9.40 25.60 14.82
C PRO A 811 9.91 26.08 13.45
N PRO A 812 11.18 26.51 13.34
CA PRO A 812 11.81 27.01 12.11
C PRO A 812 12.11 25.90 11.08
N LEU A 813 11.07 25.27 10.53
CA LEU A 813 11.18 24.11 9.65
C LEU A 813 11.66 24.43 8.23
N GLY A 814 11.64 25.69 7.81
CA GLY A 814 11.99 26.07 6.42
C GLY A 814 13.42 25.79 5.98
N LYS A 815 14.33 25.51 6.91
CA LYS A 815 15.72 25.14 6.60
C LYS A 815 15.93 23.64 6.34
N LEU A 816 14.88 22.81 6.46
CA LEU A 816 14.99 21.36 6.19
C LEU A 816 15.18 21.09 4.69
N PRO A 817 16.33 20.51 4.26
CA PRO A 817 16.68 20.45 2.84
C PRO A 817 15.94 19.34 2.06
N SER A 818 15.57 18.25 2.75
CA SER A 818 14.98 17.06 2.11
C SER A 818 13.47 16.94 2.32
N LEU A 819 12.84 17.90 3.02
CA LEU A 819 11.43 17.80 3.41
C LEU A 819 10.53 17.88 2.17
N GLU A 820 9.79 16.81 1.90
CA GLU A 820 8.86 16.66 0.77
C GLU A 820 7.40 16.77 1.23
N PHE A 821 7.09 16.30 2.43
CA PHE A 821 5.75 16.30 3.02
C PHE A 821 5.77 16.90 4.43
N LEU A 822 4.90 17.89 4.66
CA LEU A 822 4.68 18.48 5.97
C LEU A 822 3.19 18.51 6.33
N LYS A 823 2.85 17.93 7.48
CA LYS A 823 1.51 18.00 8.05
C LYS A 823 1.57 18.56 9.47
N ILE A 824 0.78 19.60 9.71
CA ILE A 824 0.61 20.22 11.02
C ILE A 824 -0.88 20.17 11.35
N GLY A 825 -1.24 19.46 12.41
CA GLY A 825 -2.61 19.23 12.84
C GLY A 825 -2.80 19.59 14.30
N GLY A 826 -3.93 20.19 14.66
CA GLY A 826 -4.32 20.37 16.07
C GLY A 826 -3.48 21.39 16.86
N ALA A 827 -2.60 22.19 16.24
CA ALA A 827 -1.83 23.21 16.97
C ALA A 827 -2.69 24.44 17.33
N HIS A 828 -3.56 24.28 18.31
CA HIS A 828 -4.62 25.23 18.68
C HIS A 828 -4.11 26.57 19.21
N ALA A 829 -2.94 26.66 19.85
CA ALA A 829 -2.39 27.93 20.38
C ALA A 829 -1.74 28.83 19.32
N VAL A 830 -1.45 28.32 18.12
CA VAL A 830 -0.79 29.08 17.05
C VAL A 830 -1.77 30.09 16.45
N ALA A 831 -1.54 31.37 16.73
CA ALA A 831 -2.33 32.47 16.17
C ALA A 831 -1.72 33.08 14.89
N THR A 832 -0.39 33.01 14.76
CA THR A 832 0.35 33.61 13.65
C THR A 832 1.42 32.65 13.12
N ILE A 833 1.58 32.59 11.80
CA ILE A 833 2.72 31.93 11.13
C ILE A 833 3.46 33.01 10.35
N GLY A 834 4.64 33.39 10.84
CA GLY A 834 5.49 34.42 10.26
C GLY A 834 6.83 33.91 9.72
N PRO A 835 7.81 34.82 9.46
CA PRO A 835 9.15 34.49 8.97
C PRO A 835 9.93 33.50 9.86
N GLU A 836 9.61 33.42 11.15
CA GLU A 836 10.21 32.49 12.11
C GLU A 836 10.04 31.02 11.69
N PHE A 837 8.93 30.69 11.02
CA PHE A 837 8.67 29.35 10.49
C PHE A 837 9.70 28.92 9.44
N PHE A 838 10.31 29.90 8.77
CA PHE A 838 11.36 29.69 7.78
C PHE A 838 12.77 29.68 8.39
N GLY A 839 12.90 29.96 9.69
CA GLY A 839 14.19 30.10 10.36
C GLY A 839 14.92 31.41 10.02
N CYS A 840 14.21 32.42 9.53
CA CYS A 840 14.71 33.78 9.46
C CYS A 840 14.61 34.38 10.87
N GLU A 841 15.73 34.84 11.44
CA GLU A 841 15.68 35.56 12.72
C GLU A 841 14.85 36.83 12.51
N ALA A 842 13.74 36.98 13.23
CA ALA A 842 13.13 38.29 13.43
C ALA A 842 14.09 39.06 14.33
N ASP A 843 14.58 40.21 13.88
CA ASP A 843 15.41 41.11 14.68
C ASP A 843 14.78 41.26 16.08
N ALA A 844 15.48 40.75 17.09
CA ALA A 844 15.08 40.89 18.47
C ALA A 844 15.12 42.38 18.86
N THR A 845 13.98 43.05 18.77
CA THR A 845 13.68 44.18 19.65
C THR A 845 12.74 43.67 20.73
N GLY A 846 13.34 43.33 21.87
CA GLY A 846 12.61 43.22 23.12
C GLY A 846 12.11 44.61 23.54
N HIS A 847 10.89 44.62 24.11
CA HIS A 847 10.35 45.61 25.04
C HIS A 847 10.72 47.09 24.81
N ASP A 848 9.82 47.85 24.19
CA ASP A 848 9.22 49.01 24.86
C ASP A 848 8.02 49.56 24.06
N GLN A 849 6.87 49.61 24.71
CA GLN A 849 5.73 50.40 24.28
C GLN A 849 6.03 51.88 24.58
N ALA A 850 6.12 52.75 23.55
CA ALA A 850 5.53 54.10 23.57
C ALA A 850 5.76 54.85 22.25
N GLN A 851 4.65 55.31 21.66
CA GLN A 851 4.48 56.56 20.91
C GLN A 851 5.65 57.11 20.07
N ASN A 852 5.57 57.00 18.74
CA ASN A 852 5.18 58.14 17.89
C ASN A 852 5.29 57.80 16.39
N SER A 853 4.33 58.33 15.65
CA SER A 853 4.31 58.44 14.19
C SER A 853 5.62 59.00 13.63
N LYS A 854 6.31 58.23 12.77
CA LYS A 854 6.93 58.68 11.50
C LYS A 854 7.56 57.51 10.74
N ARG A 855 7.06 57.26 9.52
CA ARG A 855 7.76 56.47 8.50
C ARG A 855 9.15 57.09 8.24
N PRO A 856 10.26 56.34 8.26
CA PRO A 856 11.49 56.79 7.66
C PRO A 856 11.50 56.42 6.17
N SER A 857 11.66 57.45 5.36
CA SER A 857 11.94 57.41 3.93
C SER A 857 13.28 56.75 3.63
N SER A 858 13.29 56.02 2.52
CA SER A 858 14.44 55.54 1.74
C SER A 858 15.69 56.43 1.80
N SER A 859 16.83 55.84 2.16
CA SER A 859 18.11 55.91 1.42
C SER A 859 19.28 55.50 2.31
N SER A 860 19.92 54.39 2.00
CA SER A 860 21.39 54.28 1.93
C SER A 860 21.77 52.89 1.45
N SER A 861 22.13 52.86 0.19
CA SER A 861 22.90 51.81 -0.46
C SER A 861 24.26 51.65 0.22
N SER A 862 24.54 50.48 0.77
CA SER A 862 25.90 49.97 0.90
C SER A 862 25.95 48.55 0.35
N SER A 863 26.59 48.46 -0.80
CA SER A 863 26.96 47.24 -1.50
C SER A 863 27.84 46.35 -0.62
N SER A 864 27.30 45.23 -0.16
CA SER A 864 28.08 44.05 0.16
C SER A 864 27.49 42.89 -0.66
N SER A 865 28.39 42.13 -1.28
CA SER A 865 28.13 41.01 -2.18
C SER A 865 27.12 40.03 -1.58
N SER A 866 25.86 40.11 -2.01
CA SER A 866 24.81 39.18 -1.61
C SER A 866 25.04 37.85 -2.33
N SER A 867 25.64 36.91 -1.61
CA SER A 867 25.38 35.50 -1.92
C SER A 867 23.86 35.30 -1.86
N PRO A 868 23.24 34.63 -2.86
CA PRO A 868 21.80 34.41 -2.83
C PRO A 868 21.44 33.65 -1.55
N SER A 869 20.42 34.13 -0.83
CA SER A 869 19.92 33.47 0.37
C SER A 869 19.55 32.02 0.03
N PRO A 870 19.90 31.04 0.89
CA PRO A 870 19.62 29.64 0.61
C PRO A 870 18.11 29.42 0.44
N PRO A 871 17.70 28.54 -0.49
CA PRO A 871 16.29 28.27 -0.73
C PRO A 871 15.64 27.64 0.51
N LEU A 872 14.44 28.11 0.84
CA LEU A 872 13.65 27.65 1.99
C LEU A 872 12.64 26.60 1.51
N PHE A 873 12.49 25.50 2.24
CA PHE A 873 11.70 24.35 1.81
C PHE A 873 12.01 23.91 0.35
N PRO A 874 13.28 23.62 0.01
CA PRO A 874 13.70 23.40 -1.38
C PRO A 874 13.06 22.16 -2.04
N SER A 875 12.59 21.19 -1.24
CA SER A 875 12.04 19.92 -1.70
C SER A 875 10.54 19.75 -1.40
N LEU A 876 9.90 20.71 -0.73
CA LEU A 876 8.54 20.55 -0.22
C LEU A 876 7.55 20.48 -1.38
N ARG A 877 6.78 19.39 -1.43
CA ARG A 877 5.74 19.12 -2.43
C ARG A 877 4.35 19.31 -1.84
N GLN A 878 4.14 18.83 -0.61
CA GLN A 878 2.84 18.87 0.03
C GLN A 878 2.88 19.52 1.41
N LEU A 879 1.98 20.49 1.63
CA LEU A 879 1.77 21.14 2.92
C LEU A 879 0.32 20.97 3.36
N GLN A 880 0.11 20.49 4.58
CA GLN A 880 -1.21 20.32 5.17
C GLN A 880 -1.30 21.02 6.53
N LEU A 881 -2.28 21.92 6.68
CA LEU A 881 -2.64 22.54 7.96
C LEU A 881 -4.04 22.09 8.36
N TRP A 882 -4.15 21.39 9.49
CA TRP A 882 -5.39 20.76 9.96
C TRP A 882 -5.75 21.28 11.36
N ASN A 883 -7.02 21.56 11.60
CA ASN A 883 -7.57 21.94 12.91
C ASN A 883 -6.82 23.11 13.60
N MET A 884 -6.31 24.08 12.84
CA MET A 884 -5.62 25.27 13.37
C MET A 884 -6.64 26.35 13.79
N SER A 885 -7.36 26.11 14.89
CA SER A 885 -8.56 26.88 15.26
C SER A 885 -8.34 28.37 15.56
N ASN A 886 -7.16 28.75 16.06
CA ASN A 886 -6.82 30.14 16.38
C ASN A 886 -5.93 30.83 15.36
N LEU A 887 -5.51 30.15 14.29
CA LEU A 887 -4.65 30.75 13.27
C LEU A 887 -5.37 31.89 12.56
N GLU A 888 -4.91 33.13 12.78
CA GLU A 888 -5.49 34.34 12.19
C GLU A 888 -4.63 34.90 11.05
N VAL A 889 -3.31 34.91 11.26
CA VAL A 889 -2.35 35.54 10.34
C VAL A 889 -1.37 34.50 9.83
N TRP A 890 -1.26 34.39 8.51
CA TRP A 890 -0.17 33.67 7.86
C TRP A 890 0.46 34.63 6.86
N ASP A 891 1.56 35.25 7.25
CA ASP A 891 2.16 36.35 6.50
C ASP A 891 3.68 36.22 6.42
N TRP A 892 4.21 36.26 5.20
CA TRP A 892 5.63 36.35 4.94
C TRP A 892 5.87 36.88 3.53
N VAL A 893 6.90 37.70 3.42
CA VAL A 893 7.48 38.21 2.17
C VAL A 893 8.98 37.99 2.28
N ALA A 894 9.41 36.72 2.15
CA ALA A 894 10.82 36.41 2.27
C ALA A 894 11.55 36.98 1.06
N GLU A 895 12.68 37.64 1.29
CA GLU A 895 13.58 38.10 0.22
C GLU A 895 14.24 36.92 -0.56
N GLY A 896 14.00 35.67 -0.14
CA GLY A 896 14.49 34.43 -0.76
C GLY A 896 13.41 33.57 -1.42
N PHE A 897 13.82 32.46 -2.04
CA PHE A 897 12.93 31.51 -2.73
C PHE A 897 12.43 30.41 -1.78
N ALA A 898 11.15 30.45 -1.41
CA ALA A 898 10.52 29.45 -0.56
C ALA A 898 9.48 28.58 -1.30
N MET A 899 9.40 27.29 -0.96
CA MET A 899 8.33 26.37 -1.38
C MET A 899 8.12 26.23 -2.92
N ARG A 900 9.17 26.39 -3.75
CA ARG A 900 9.05 26.36 -5.22
C ARG A 900 8.47 25.06 -5.80
N ARG A 901 8.67 23.94 -5.12
CA ARG A 901 8.21 22.60 -5.55
C ARG A 901 6.84 22.22 -4.99
N LEU A 902 6.20 23.11 -4.23
CA LEU A 902 4.91 22.83 -3.62
C LEU A 902 3.87 22.64 -4.72
N ASP A 903 3.28 21.44 -4.80
CA ASP A 903 2.26 21.07 -5.78
C ASP A 903 0.86 21.01 -5.17
N LYS A 904 0.76 20.74 -3.86
CA LYS A 904 -0.52 20.62 -3.13
C LYS A 904 -0.51 21.31 -1.76
N LEU A 905 -1.51 22.15 -1.54
CA LEU A 905 -1.79 22.79 -0.25
C LEU A 905 -3.18 22.37 0.26
N VAL A 906 -3.24 21.89 1.51
CA VAL A 906 -4.49 21.51 2.18
C VAL A 906 -4.68 22.34 3.44
N LEU A 907 -5.81 23.05 3.53
CA LEU A 907 -6.25 23.80 4.70
C LEU A 907 -7.56 23.20 5.20
N TYR A 908 -7.51 22.53 6.34
CA TYR A 908 -8.65 21.86 6.94
C TYR A 908 -8.95 22.46 8.30
N ASN A 909 -10.15 23.02 8.47
CA ASN A 909 -10.64 23.58 9.72
C ASN A 909 -9.71 24.66 10.32
N CYS A 910 -9.41 25.70 9.53
CA CYS A 910 -8.67 26.90 9.92
C CYS A 910 -9.60 28.13 9.91
N PRO A 911 -10.59 28.22 10.81
CA PRO A 911 -11.72 29.13 10.67
C PRO A 911 -11.36 30.63 10.76
N LYS A 912 -10.30 31.00 11.49
CA LYS A 912 -9.92 32.41 11.71
C LYS A 912 -8.89 32.96 10.72
N LEU A 913 -8.38 32.15 9.80
CA LEU A 913 -7.30 32.55 8.88
C LEU A 913 -7.79 33.64 7.91
N LYS A 914 -7.22 34.84 7.99
CA LYS A 914 -7.70 36.04 7.28
C LYS A 914 -7.13 36.21 5.87
N SER A 915 -5.90 35.75 5.64
CA SER A 915 -5.17 35.91 4.38
C SER A 915 -4.17 34.77 4.16
N LEU A 916 -3.86 34.48 2.89
CA LEU A 916 -2.70 33.69 2.49
C LEU A 916 -1.50 34.62 2.27
N PRO A 917 -0.26 34.16 2.55
CA PRO A 917 0.93 35.01 2.46
C PRO A 917 1.27 35.38 1.01
N GLU A 918 1.70 36.63 0.79
CA GLU A 918 2.06 37.12 -0.55
C GLU A 918 3.26 36.35 -1.15
N GLY A 919 4.19 35.90 -0.31
CA GLY A 919 5.29 35.05 -0.73
C GLY A 919 4.84 33.73 -1.38
N LEU A 920 3.79 33.10 -0.85
CA LEU A 920 3.24 31.86 -1.41
C LEU A 920 2.67 32.09 -2.82
N ILE A 921 1.92 33.18 -2.99
CA ILE A 921 1.32 33.60 -4.27
C ILE A 921 2.41 33.81 -5.33
N ARG A 922 3.51 34.49 -4.95
CA ARG A 922 4.59 34.85 -5.90
C ARG A 922 5.55 33.71 -6.22
N GLN A 923 5.79 32.80 -5.29
CA GLN A 923 6.94 31.89 -5.36
C GLN A 923 6.58 30.40 -5.51
N ALA A 924 5.37 29.97 -5.12
CA ALA A 924 4.93 28.57 -5.25
C ALA A 924 4.46 28.26 -6.68
N THR A 925 5.38 28.33 -7.65
CA THR A 925 5.06 28.22 -9.08
C THR A 925 4.57 26.84 -9.52
N CYS A 926 4.74 25.80 -8.71
CA CYS A 926 4.27 24.45 -9.01
C CYS A 926 2.91 24.11 -8.38
N LEU A 927 2.27 25.04 -7.65
CA LEU A 927 1.05 24.75 -6.90
C LEU A 927 -0.10 24.49 -7.87
N THR A 928 -0.53 23.23 -7.96
CA THR A 928 -1.60 22.78 -8.86
C THR A 928 -2.92 22.54 -8.14
N THR A 929 -2.87 22.22 -6.84
CA THR A 929 -4.06 21.86 -6.05
C THR A 929 -4.14 22.67 -4.76
N LEU A 930 -5.29 23.30 -4.51
CA LEU A 930 -5.62 23.99 -3.26
C LEU A 930 -6.94 23.44 -2.70
N ASP A 931 -6.84 22.71 -1.60
CA ASP A 931 -7.99 22.15 -0.88
C ASP A 931 -8.26 22.96 0.39
N MET A 932 -9.46 23.53 0.49
CA MET A 932 -9.92 24.28 1.65
C MET A 932 -11.18 23.66 2.23
N ASN A 933 -11.19 23.39 3.53
CA ASN A 933 -12.34 22.89 4.25
C ASN A 933 -12.54 23.72 5.52
N ASN A 934 -13.71 24.34 5.71
CA ASN A 934 -14.05 25.17 6.86
C ASN A 934 -13.02 26.28 7.18
N VAL A 935 -12.60 27.03 6.15
CA VAL A 935 -11.73 28.22 6.27
C VAL A 935 -12.61 29.46 6.11
N CYS A 936 -13.08 30.00 7.24
CA CYS A 936 -14.18 30.97 7.24
C CYS A 936 -13.69 32.40 6.98
N ALA A 937 -12.70 32.90 7.73
CA ALA A 937 -12.31 34.31 7.70
C ALA A 937 -11.53 34.77 6.46
N LEU A 938 -11.15 33.86 5.56
CA LEU A 938 -10.35 34.19 4.37
C LEU A 938 -11.20 34.98 3.37
N LYS A 939 -10.78 36.20 3.04
CA LYS A 939 -11.55 37.11 2.18
C LYS A 939 -11.23 37.02 0.68
N SER A 940 -10.02 36.63 0.31
CA SER A 940 -9.63 36.58 -1.10
C SER A 940 -8.64 35.47 -1.44
N ILE A 941 -8.76 34.92 -2.64
CA ILE A 941 -7.78 34.04 -3.29
C ILE A 941 -7.44 34.64 -4.64
N ARG A 942 -6.17 34.99 -4.86
CA ARG A 942 -5.73 35.59 -6.12
C ARG A 942 -4.27 35.31 -6.43
N GLY A 943 -3.94 35.29 -7.72
CA GLY A 943 -2.57 35.32 -8.21
C GLY A 943 -1.84 33.97 -8.23
N PHE A 944 -2.56 32.86 -8.36
CA PHE A 944 -1.95 31.53 -8.50
C PHE A 944 -1.99 31.07 -9.97
N PRO A 945 -0.92 31.28 -10.76
CA PRO A 945 -0.93 31.04 -12.20
C PRO A 945 -1.00 29.57 -12.61
N SER A 946 -0.51 28.66 -11.76
CA SER A 946 -0.42 27.22 -12.05
C SER A 946 -1.53 26.38 -11.41
N LEU A 947 -2.44 27.02 -10.67
CA LEU A 947 -3.48 26.33 -9.92
C LEU A 947 -4.50 25.74 -10.88
N LYS A 948 -4.60 24.40 -10.91
CA LYS A 948 -5.52 23.65 -11.77
C LYS A 948 -6.80 23.25 -11.06
N GLU A 949 -6.71 22.94 -9.77
CA GLU A 949 -7.83 22.51 -8.94
C GLU A 949 -7.96 23.37 -7.68
N LEU A 950 -9.16 23.92 -7.47
CA LEU A 950 -9.56 24.62 -6.26
C LEU A 950 -10.79 23.93 -5.65
N SER A 951 -10.67 23.47 -4.41
CA SER A 951 -11.75 22.83 -3.66
C SER A 951 -12.08 23.64 -2.40
N ILE A 952 -13.34 24.03 -2.23
CA ILE A 952 -13.85 24.78 -1.08
C ILE A 952 -15.01 24.00 -0.49
N ILE A 953 -14.85 23.51 0.73
CA ILE A 953 -15.80 22.65 1.42
C ILE A 953 -16.22 23.32 2.74
N GLY A 954 -17.52 23.43 3.01
CA GLY A 954 -18.01 24.01 4.25
C GLY A 954 -18.10 25.54 4.23
N LYS A 955 -18.02 26.16 5.41
CA LYS A 955 -18.20 27.62 5.55
C LYS A 955 -16.99 28.40 5.04
N SER A 956 -17.24 29.49 4.32
CA SER A 956 -16.24 30.41 3.77
C SER A 956 -16.83 31.82 3.59
N ASP A 957 -16.10 32.85 4.01
CA ASP A 957 -16.46 34.27 3.83
C ASP A 957 -15.68 34.92 2.68
N LEU A 958 -15.22 34.12 1.71
CA LEU A 958 -14.52 34.61 0.52
C LEU A 958 -15.41 35.60 -0.24
N GLU A 959 -14.81 36.74 -0.60
CA GLU A 959 -15.44 37.84 -1.34
C GLU A 959 -14.80 38.04 -2.72
N ILE A 960 -13.59 37.54 -2.96
CA ILE A 960 -12.86 37.69 -4.22
C ILE A 960 -12.10 36.40 -4.56
N VAL A 961 -12.33 35.86 -5.76
CA VAL A 961 -11.52 34.76 -6.33
C VAL A 961 -11.18 35.14 -7.78
N THR A 962 -9.94 35.52 -8.05
CA THR A 962 -9.51 36.07 -9.36
C THR A 962 -8.08 35.66 -9.72
N ASP A 963 -7.63 35.95 -10.95
CA ASP A 963 -6.24 35.73 -11.39
C ASP A 963 -5.75 34.27 -11.25
N LEU A 964 -6.59 33.32 -11.68
CA LEU A 964 -6.33 31.88 -11.71
C LEU A 964 -6.41 31.33 -13.16
N PRO A 965 -5.44 31.67 -14.04
CA PRO A 965 -5.51 31.43 -15.48
C PRO A 965 -5.36 29.96 -15.92
N ALA A 966 -4.90 29.07 -15.03
CA ALA A 966 -4.79 27.64 -15.29
C ALA A 966 -5.88 26.83 -14.57
N LEU A 967 -6.85 27.48 -13.91
CA LEU A 967 -7.87 26.79 -13.15
C LEU A 967 -8.77 26.01 -14.10
N GLU A 968 -8.77 24.69 -13.98
CA GLU A 968 -9.55 23.77 -14.82
C GLU A 968 -10.78 23.25 -14.05
N LEU A 969 -10.66 23.11 -12.71
CA LEU A 969 -11.68 22.53 -11.85
C LEU A 969 -11.91 23.34 -10.57
N LEU A 970 -13.17 23.76 -10.36
CA LEU A 970 -13.64 24.40 -9.14
C LEU A 970 -14.68 23.51 -8.45
N LYS A 971 -14.41 23.08 -7.21
CA LYS A 971 -15.33 22.30 -6.37
C LYS A 971 -15.81 23.15 -5.20
N LEU A 972 -17.12 23.33 -5.07
CA LEU A 972 -17.79 23.98 -3.95
C LEU A 972 -18.66 22.95 -3.23
N ARG A 973 -18.49 22.72 -1.93
CA ARG A 973 -19.34 21.79 -1.17
C ARG A 973 -19.92 22.42 0.07
N LYS A 974 -21.15 22.05 0.41
CA LYS A 974 -21.98 22.64 1.48
C LYS A 974 -22.28 24.13 1.28
N VAL A 975 -22.59 24.53 0.04
CA VAL A 975 -23.04 25.89 -0.29
C VAL A 975 -24.45 26.12 0.25
N GLY A 976 -24.74 27.34 0.71
CA GLY A 976 -26.04 27.74 1.25
C GLY A 976 -27.17 27.80 0.21
N SER A 977 -28.09 28.75 0.38
CA SER A 977 -29.24 28.96 -0.52
C SER A 977 -28.95 29.81 -1.76
N CYS A 978 -27.79 30.46 -1.83
CA CYS A 978 -27.32 31.26 -2.96
C CYS A 978 -25.84 30.98 -3.24
N PHE A 979 -25.38 31.26 -4.47
CA PHE A 979 -23.96 31.23 -4.77
C PHE A 979 -23.20 32.32 -4.03
N PRO A 980 -21.88 32.16 -3.84
CA PRO A 980 -21.04 33.25 -3.39
C PRO A 980 -21.07 34.39 -4.42
N ARG A 981 -21.24 35.64 -3.95
CA ARG A 981 -21.33 36.83 -4.83
C ARG A 981 -20.14 36.99 -5.79
N TRP A 982 -18.96 36.54 -5.40
CA TRP A 982 -17.78 36.58 -6.27
C TRP A 982 -17.92 35.67 -7.48
N LEU A 983 -18.63 34.55 -7.36
CA LEU A 983 -18.89 33.66 -8.48
C LEU A 983 -19.87 34.29 -9.47
N GLU A 984 -20.88 35.02 -8.97
CA GLU A 984 -21.87 35.73 -9.77
C GLU A 984 -21.25 36.88 -10.60
N ALA A 985 -20.23 37.55 -10.05
CA ALA A 985 -19.54 38.67 -10.72
C ALA A 985 -18.40 38.26 -11.68
N CYS A 986 -17.95 37.00 -11.66
CA CYS A 986 -16.68 36.55 -12.28
C CYS A 986 -16.71 35.59 -13.48
N PRO A 987 -17.81 35.31 -14.25
CA PRO A 987 -17.75 34.36 -15.37
C PRO A 987 -16.67 34.65 -16.42
N ALA A 988 -16.23 35.91 -16.55
CA ALA A 988 -15.18 36.33 -17.48
C ALA A 988 -13.74 36.16 -16.95
N CYS A 989 -13.54 35.91 -15.65
CA CYS A 989 -12.22 35.84 -15.02
C CYS A 989 -11.58 34.44 -15.05
N PHE A 990 -12.37 33.39 -15.31
CA PHE A 990 -11.90 32.00 -15.35
C PHE A 990 -11.92 31.44 -16.77
N THR A 991 -11.03 31.93 -17.62
CA THR A 991 -10.99 31.58 -19.05
C THR A 991 -10.64 30.11 -19.33
N SER A 992 -9.91 29.45 -18.42
CA SER A 992 -9.51 28.05 -18.50
C SER A 992 -10.49 27.08 -17.84
N LEU A 993 -11.45 27.57 -17.05
CA LEU A 993 -12.28 26.73 -16.19
C LEU A 993 -13.17 25.84 -17.03
N GLN A 994 -12.89 24.55 -16.97
CA GLN A 994 -13.64 23.54 -17.69
C GLN A 994 -14.87 23.11 -16.89
N ARG A 995 -14.78 23.09 -15.56
CA ARG A 995 -15.74 22.39 -14.70
C ARG A 995 -16.00 23.10 -13.38
N LEU A 996 -17.29 23.28 -13.06
CA LEU A 996 -17.78 23.73 -11.76
C LEU A 996 -18.64 22.65 -11.10
N ASP A 997 -18.18 22.12 -9.96
CA ASP A 997 -18.89 21.14 -9.14
C ASP A 997 -19.41 21.77 -7.86
N VAL A 998 -20.69 21.62 -7.57
CA VAL A 998 -21.35 22.25 -6.43
C VAL A 998 -22.12 21.19 -5.65
N ARG A 999 -21.97 21.19 -4.33
CA ARG A 999 -22.88 20.52 -3.41
C ARG A 999 -23.51 21.57 -2.52
N GLY A 1000 -24.82 21.78 -2.61
CA GLY A 1000 -25.53 22.87 -1.94
C GLY A 1000 -26.90 22.47 -1.43
N THR A 1001 -27.75 23.45 -1.13
CA THR A 1001 -29.14 23.21 -0.69
C THR A 1001 -30.08 23.00 -1.89
N THR A 1002 -31.24 22.37 -1.65
CA THR A 1002 -32.31 22.23 -2.65
C THR A 1002 -32.79 23.59 -3.19
N GLN A 1003 -32.77 24.63 -2.35
CA GLN A 1003 -33.14 25.99 -2.75
C GLN A 1003 -32.14 26.60 -3.75
N LEU A 1004 -30.83 26.43 -3.53
CA LEU A 1004 -29.80 26.84 -4.49
C LEU A 1004 -29.97 26.08 -5.80
N LEU A 1005 -30.27 24.79 -5.70
CA LEU A 1005 -30.55 23.94 -6.85
C LEU A 1005 -31.71 24.49 -7.69
N ARG A 1006 -32.84 24.86 -7.07
CA ARG A 1006 -33.98 25.51 -7.77
C ARG A 1006 -33.57 26.81 -8.48
N ARG A 1007 -32.66 27.61 -7.91
CA ARG A 1007 -32.16 28.84 -8.56
C ARG A 1007 -31.27 28.55 -9.79
N CYS A 1008 -30.70 27.34 -9.86
CA CYS A 1008 -29.85 26.89 -10.97
C CYS A 1008 -30.64 26.32 -12.16
N LEU A 1009 -31.97 26.19 -12.07
CA LEU A 1009 -32.84 25.76 -13.17
C LEU A 1009 -32.71 26.69 -14.37
N GLN A 1010 -33.03 26.24 -15.59
CA GLN A 1010 -32.87 27.05 -16.82
C GLN A 1010 -33.61 28.42 -16.79
N ASN A 1011 -34.67 28.54 -15.98
CA ASN A 1011 -35.40 29.79 -15.77
C ASN A 1011 -35.11 30.43 -14.40
N GLY A 1012 -34.20 29.84 -13.64
CA GLY A 1012 -33.81 30.27 -12.30
C GLY A 1012 -32.85 31.46 -12.30
N ALA A 1013 -32.80 32.15 -11.17
CA ALA A 1013 -32.04 33.38 -11.02
C ALA A 1013 -30.52 33.25 -11.31
N ASP A 1014 -29.93 32.07 -11.10
CA ASP A 1014 -28.48 31.86 -11.22
C ASP A 1014 -28.08 31.26 -12.60
N TRP A 1015 -29.05 30.84 -13.42
CA TRP A 1015 -28.79 30.25 -14.74
C TRP A 1015 -28.03 31.14 -15.72
N PRO A 1016 -28.29 32.47 -15.79
CA PRO A 1016 -27.52 33.35 -16.65
C PRO A 1016 -26.01 33.30 -16.39
N MET A 1017 -25.60 33.01 -15.15
CA MET A 1017 -24.20 32.82 -14.78
C MET A 1017 -23.73 31.39 -15.12
N ILE A 1018 -24.51 30.38 -14.74
CA ILE A 1018 -24.18 28.96 -14.92
C ILE A 1018 -23.95 28.59 -16.39
N LYS A 1019 -24.78 29.11 -17.30
CA LYS A 1019 -24.73 28.78 -18.73
C LYS A 1019 -23.38 29.08 -19.40
N HIS A 1020 -22.56 29.93 -18.78
CA HIS A 1020 -21.23 30.29 -19.29
C HIS A 1020 -20.21 29.16 -19.12
N PHE A 1021 -20.31 28.33 -18.07
CA PHE A 1021 -19.37 27.24 -17.79
C PHE A 1021 -19.53 26.09 -18.80
N PRO A 1022 -18.43 25.48 -19.28
CA PRO A 1022 -18.51 24.33 -20.18
C PRO A 1022 -19.23 23.14 -19.52
N ILE A 1023 -18.92 22.92 -18.24
CA ILE A 1023 -19.50 21.88 -17.39
C ILE A 1023 -19.93 22.50 -16.06
N PHE A 1024 -21.16 22.20 -15.65
CA PHE A 1024 -21.68 22.53 -14.33
C PHE A 1024 -22.44 21.34 -13.74
N SER A 1025 -22.17 21.00 -12.49
CA SER A 1025 -22.92 19.98 -11.74
C SER A 1025 -23.23 20.54 -10.35
N ILE A 1026 -24.52 20.62 -9.97
CA ILE A 1026 -24.95 20.94 -8.61
C ILE A 1026 -25.82 19.83 -8.03
N ASN A 1027 -25.65 19.57 -6.73
CA ASN A 1027 -26.29 18.46 -6.07
C ASN A 1027 -26.59 18.75 -4.59
N ASP A 1028 -27.69 18.24 -4.02
CA ASP A 1028 -28.05 18.44 -2.61
C ASP A 1028 -27.98 17.15 -1.76
N ASP A 1029 -28.15 17.24 -0.45
CA ASP A 1029 -28.08 16.05 0.43
C ASP A 1029 -29.29 15.11 0.32
N GLN A 1030 -30.36 15.53 -0.38
CA GLN A 1030 -31.60 14.77 -0.58
C GLN A 1030 -31.61 13.96 -1.88
N GLY A 1031 -30.58 14.10 -2.71
CA GLY A 1031 -30.54 13.43 -4.00
C GLY A 1031 -31.10 14.26 -5.15
N ASN A 1032 -31.41 15.54 -4.98
CA ASN A 1032 -31.74 16.44 -6.10
C ASN A 1032 -30.45 16.94 -6.80
N TYR A 1033 -30.46 17.05 -8.12
CA TYR A 1033 -29.31 17.50 -8.91
C TYR A 1033 -29.68 18.31 -10.15
N ILE A 1034 -28.72 19.09 -10.63
CA ILE A 1034 -28.70 19.68 -11.97
C ILE A 1034 -27.32 19.41 -12.57
N ASN A 1035 -27.28 18.80 -13.75
CA ASN A 1035 -26.08 18.66 -14.56
C ASN A 1035 -26.29 19.41 -15.88
N TYR A 1036 -25.32 20.25 -16.23
CA TYR A 1036 -25.32 21.04 -17.45
C TYR A 1036 -24.00 20.91 -18.19
N ILE A 1037 -24.11 20.67 -19.50
CA ILE A 1037 -22.97 20.60 -20.42
C ILE A 1037 -23.28 21.52 -21.60
N LYS A 1038 -22.50 22.60 -21.72
CA LYS A 1038 -22.72 23.66 -22.71
C LYS A 1038 -22.57 23.17 -24.15
N HIS A 1039 -21.57 22.35 -24.44
CA HIS A 1039 -21.26 21.91 -25.81
C HIS A 1039 -22.33 21.00 -26.40
N SER A 1040 -23.01 20.21 -25.57
CA SER A 1040 -24.10 19.33 -26.00
C SER A 1040 -25.50 19.92 -25.78
N GLY A 1041 -25.60 21.09 -25.11
CA GLY A 1041 -26.89 21.67 -24.71
C GLY A 1041 -27.65 20.84 -23.67
N THR A 1042 -27.00 19.84 -23.08
CA THR A 1042 -27.59 18.89 -22.13
C THR A 1042 -27.84 19.60 -20.80
N PHE A 1043 -29.10 19.65 -20.36
CA PHE A 1043 -29.50 20.06 -19.03
C PHE A 1043 -30.37 18.96 -18.42
N GLU A 1044 -29.94 18.40 -17.30
CA GLU A 1044 -30.63 17.30 -16.64
C GLU A 1044 -30.85 17.63 -15.18
N THR A 1045 -32.08 17.46 -14.73
CA THR A 1045 -32.47 17.64 -13.33
C THR A 1045 -33.58 16.67 -12.96
N ASN A 1046 -33.66 16.32 -11.69
CA ASN A 1046 -34.76 15.57 -11.10
C ASN A 1046 -35.68 16.46 -10.23
N LEU A 1047 -35.52 17.79 -10.29
CA LEU A 1047 -36.47 18.72 -9.70
C LEU A 1047 -37.75 18.79 -10.54
N VAL A 1048 -38.91 18.66 -9.89
CA VAL A 1048 -40.23 18.87 -10.51
C VAL A 1048 -40.53 20.37 -10.53
N ASP A 1049 -40.96 20.92 -11.66
CA ASP A 1049 -41.39 22.31 -11.79
C ASP A 1049 -42.75 22.49 -11.09
N ASP A 1050 -42.74 23.07 -9.88
CA ASP A 1050 -43.95 23.40 -9.11
C ASP A 1050 -44.87 24.43 -9.83
N ALA A 1051 -44.44 24.98 -10.98
CA ALA A 1051 -45.24 25.92 -11.78
C ALA A 1051 -46.41 25.26 -12.51
N ALA A 1052 -46.41 23.93 -12.69
CA ALA A 1052 -47.53 23.20 -13.30
C ALA A 1052 -48.61 22.79 -12.28
N ALA A 1053 -48.24 22.58 -11.00
CA ALA A 1053 -49.18 22.16 -9.95
C ALA A 1053 -50.13 23.29 -9.50
N ALA A 1054 -49.73 24.55 -9.64
CA ALA A 1054 -50.59 25.69 -9.32
C ALA A 1054 -51.71 25.96 -10.35
N ALA A 1055 -51.71 25.25 -11.49
CA ALA A 1055 -52.76 25.36 -12.51
C ALA A 1055 -53.80 24.23 -12.43
N GLU A 1056 -53.54 23.17 -11.64
CA GLU A 1056 -54.47 22.04 -11.47
C GLU A 1056 -55.29 22.13 -10.16
N GLU A 1057 -54.91 23.00 -9.21
CA GLU A 1057 -55.68 23.21 -7.96
C GLU A 1057 -56.87 24.18 -8.09
N GLU A 1058 -57.10 24.83 -9.24
CA GLU A 1058 -58.29 25.69 -9.47
C GLU A 1058 -59.49 24.96 -10.10
N GLU A 1059 -59.38 23.70 -10.54
CA GLU A 1059 -60.51 22.95 -11.14
C GLU A 1059 -61.13 21.83 -10.27
N GLU A 1060 -60.56 21.46 -9.12
CA GLU A 1060 -61.08 20.38 -8.26
C GLU A 1060 -61.71 20.83 -6.93
N GLY A 1061 -62.04 22.12 -6.80
CA GLY A 1061 -62.51 22.74 -5.55
C GLY A 1061 -64.02 22.92 -5.36
N GLU A 1062 -64.89 22.36 -6.20
CA GLU A 1062 -66.35 22.43 -6.06
C GLU A 1062 -67.00 21.05 -6.26
N ASP A 1063 -67.06 20.21 -5.22
CA ASP A 1063 -68.19 19.26 -4.99
C ASP A 1063 -67.93 18.27 -3.83
N ILE A 1064 -67.68 18.72 -2.59
CA ILE A 1064 -67.95 17.85 -1.42
C ILE A 1064 -68.39 18.70 -0.21
N ASN A 1065 -69.71 18.81 -0.01
CA ASN A 1065 -70.32 19.16 1.29
C ASN A 1065 -71.76 18.61 1.35
N GLU A 1066 -71.92 17.31 1.63
CA GLU A 1066 -73.08 16.80 2.37
C GLU A 1066 -72.63 15.74 3.38
N LEU A 1067 -72.94 16.04 4.65
CA LEU A 1067 -72.85 15.27 5.91
C LEU A 1067 -71.56 15.34 6.73
#